data_AF-A0A973JVU3-F1
#
_entry.id   AF-A0A973JVU3-F1
#
_cell.length_a   1.000
_cell.length_b   1.000
_cell.length_c   1.000
_cell.angle_alpha   90.00
_cell.angle_beta   90.00
_cell.angle_gamma   90.00
#
_symmetry.space_group_name_H-M   'P 1'
#
loop_
_entity.id
_entity.type
_entity.pdbx_description
1 polymer ?
#
loop_
_entity_poly.entity_id
_entity_poly.type
_entity_poly.pdbx_seq_one_letter_code
_entity_poly.pdbx_strand_id
1 'polypeptide(L)'
;MQHLGGTVPSILTFASGHAVLDPLTGAPVQFVDEAAPARLFLLNDVATPWHSVEHQWGSGHLITDRGGARWHTPAELRTAGDGVVEAVHTPLPGLRVEIRRQVREGVLCERYTVVNTAEETLTLTGLGVQTPFADLYDGAEASLEQAVHAHLFTGGTWAWALAQPMSGKGRCLGLIVREGAVRAYSVESRNQNSLSNVRGHLVLLATDRARNPEAFGGQPVLRLGPGESTTLAWELGWYDSVDDFTAATRPPAVLSAYAAELGEPILVEASSVSSPDPDVTVERAAQGRFRVGASRHGSYRLDLAGGARTEVLFHLPLDEVVRRRVTYITRHQRARERPGLLRHGFVPVDTRTGLTQASNGWADWTDGSERIAMPLLLQAAVARGLADAAEIDPLLEGWAAFARRHLLDDTAAPRRGSQTWHTGPRLYDTPWLARFFHDRHRFHGRPDDLDLAARILERSFELGGAGHLSIGLSPTALAVCAALEADAQPDRADKLRDQLVGSARTFVAAGRQLPAHEVAYEQSIVAPLLDLLIDAHTLTGDPLFHDAIAERLPWLLAFGGPQPHARLHGIAIRHWDGYWFGANRLWGDVFPHYWSTLTAVTLLRLPSTLRTAATDRVADAVLRANMANYSEDGSATCAFVMPSTVDGRAAHTADPLANDQDWHLLLWLQTREQEQPVASRWAASTPPKVG
;
A
#
# COMPACT_ATOMS: atom_id res chain seq x y z
N MET A 1 6.69 29.78 39.25
CA MET A 1 6.88 28.81 40.34
C MET A 1 5.93 27.66 40.09
N GLN A 2 6.43 26.57 39.49
CA GLN A 2 5.64 25.35 39.23
C GLN A 2 5.41 24.65 40.58
N HIS A 3 4.16 24.50 40.98
CA HIS A 3 3.79 23.57 42.04
C HIS A 3 3.92 22.15 41.47
N LEU A 4 5.07 21.51 41.71
CA LEU A 4 5.30 20.09 41.45
C LEU A 4 4.56 19.27 42.52
N GLY A 5 3.26 19.03 42.29
CA GLY A 5 2.47 18.06 43.04
C GLY A 5 2.70 16.66 42.51
N GLY A 6 3.52 15.85 43.20
CA GLY A 6 3.78 14.45 42.89
C GLY A 6 4.71 14.24 41.69
N THR A 7 5.72 13.38 41.83
CA THR A 7 6.53 12.90 40.70
C THR A 7 5.66 12.01 39.81
N VAL A 8 5.55 12.35 38.52
CA VAL A 8 4.95 11.48 37.51
C VAL A 8 5.68 10.14 37.50
N PRO A 9 4.97 9.00 37.46
CA PRO A 9 5.64 7.70 37.35
C PRO A 9 6.44 7.66 36.05
N SER A 10 7.66 7.13 36.11
CA SER A 10 8.47 6.92 34.90
C SER A 10 7.90 5.84 33.98
N ILE A 11 7.05 4.95 34.53
CA ILE A 11 6.51 3.78 33.83
C ILE A 11 5.03 3.58 34.21
N LEU A 12 4.20 3.24 33.22
CA LEU A 12 2.86 2.68 33.42
C LEU A 12 2.84 1.24 32.90
N THR A 13 2.78 0.26 33.80
CA THR A 13 2.70 -1.17 33.45
C THR A 13 1.27 -1.58 33.14
N PHE A 14 1.04 -2.26 32.02
CA PHE A 14 -0.26 -2.80 31.63
C PHE A 14 -0.11 -4.14 30.89
N ALA A 15 -0.81 -5.16 31.38
CA ALA A 15 -0.70 -6.54 30.91
C ALA A 15 0.75 -7.03 30.80
N SER A 16 1.20 -7.41 29.60
CA SER A 16 2.51 -8.01 29.34
C SER A 16 3.61 -7.00 29.00
N GLY A 17 3.36 -5.70 29.16
CA GLY A 17 4.29 -4.65 28.80
C GLY A 17 4.08 -3.37 29.59
N HIS A 18 4.70 -2.29 29.13
CA HIS A 18 4.60 -1.01 29.80
C HIS A 18 4.79 0.18 28.85
N ALA A 19 4.35 1.36 29.29
CA ALA A 19 4.67 2.63 28.66
C ALA A 19 5.75 3.35 29.47
N VAL A 20 6.80 3.83 28.82
CA VAL A 20 7.80 4.72 29.41
C VAL A 20 7.30 6.16 29.24
N LEU A 21 7.24 6.93 30.32
CA LEU A 21 6.72 8.29 30.31
C LEU A 21 7.85 9.34 30.37
N ASP A 22 7.66 10.43 29.61
CA ASP A 22 8.43 11.65 29.77
C ASP A 22 8.03 12.36 31.09
N PRO A 23 8.96 12.64 32.02
CA PRO A 23 8.64 13.28 33.29
C PRO A 23 8.18 14.75 33.15
N LEU A 24 8.46 15.42 32.03
CA LEU A 24 8.10 16.82 31.78
C LEU A 24 6.72 16.96 31.13
N THR A 25 6.32 16.01 30.29
CA THR A 25 5.06 16.07 29.54
C THR A 25 4.04 15.04 30.01
N GLY A 26 4.48 14.00 30.72
CA GLY A 26 3.68 12.83 31.09
C GLY A 26 3.31 11.93 29.91
N ALA A 27 3.84 12.21 28.71
CA ALA A 27 3.55 11.48 27.48
C ALA A 27 4.32 10.15 27.41
N PRO A 28 3.70 9.06 26.89
CA PRO A 28 4.43 7.90 26.43
C PRO A 28 5.50 8.27 25.39
N VAL A 29 6.75 7.94 25.66
CA VAL A 29 7.87 8.07 24.71
C VAL A 29 8.27 6.73 24.11
N GLN A 30 7.88 5.63 24.75
CA GLN A 30 7.95 4.29 24.16
C GLN A 30 6.90 3.37 24.81
N PHE A 31 6.42 2.40 24.04
CA PHE A 31 5.74 1.21 24.55
C PHE A 31 6.67 0.01 24.42
N VAL A 32 6.77 -0.80 25.47
CA VAL A 32 7.71 -1.92 25.55
C VAL A 32 6.94 -3.20 25.82
N ASP A 33 7.07 -4.17 24.91
CA ASP A 33 6.69 -5.57 25.16
C ASP A 33 7.87 -6.25 25.87
N GLU A 34 7.64 -6.81 27.05
CA GLU A 34 8.70 -7.46 27.84
C GLU A 34 9.34 -8.65 27.09
N ALA A 35 8.59 -9.25 26.15
CA ALA A 35 9.11 -10.34 25.31
C ALA A 35 9.98 -9.85 24.13
N ALA A 36 9.93 -8.56 23.81
CA ALA A 36 10.66 -7.96 22.68
C ALA A 36 11.12 -6.52 23.01
N PRO A 37 11.99 -6.33 24.03
CA PRO A 37 12.35 -5.00 24.52
C PRO A 37 13.17 -4.16 23.51
N ALA A 38 13.76 -4.80 22.50
CA ALA A 38 14.46 -4.10 21.41
C ALA A 38 13.50 -3.49 20.37
N ARG A 39 12.21 -3.85 20.40
CA ARG A 39 11.22 -3.35 19.45
C ARG A 39 10.83 -1.91 19.79
N LEU A 40 10.91 -1.07 18.78
CA LEU A 40 10.41 0.30 18.81
C LEU A 40 8.95 0.27 18.37
N PHE A 41 8.05 0.67 19.25
CA PHE A 41 6.65 0.90 18.88
C PHE A 41 6.40 2.38 18.53
N LEU A 42 7.17 3.29 19.11
CA LEU A 42 7.17 4.72 18.82
C LEU A 42 8.50 5.20 18.27
N LEU A 43 8.44 6.21 17.38
CA LEU A 43 9.58 7.01 16.94
C LEU A 43 10.23 7.67 18.16
N ASN A 44 11.56 7.81 18.11
CA ASN A 44 12.35 8.45 19.15
C ASN A 44 13.50 9.26 18.54
N ASP A 45 14.13 10.11 19.34
CA ASP A 45 15.22 11.00 18.92
C ASP A 45 16.53 10.28 18.57
N VAL A 46 16.69 9.01 18.96
CA VAL A 46 17.87 8.19 18.66
C VAL A 46 17.79 7.61 17.24
N ALA A 47 16.70 6.89 16.93
CA ALA A 47 16.49 6.28 15.62
C ALA A 47 16.03 7.31 14.57
N THR A 48 15.30 8.34 15.01
CA THR A 48 14.81 9.42 14.15
C THR A 48 15.19 10.78 14.73
N PRO A 49 16.37 11.33 14.37
CA PRO A 49 16.89 12.58 14.94
C PRO A 49 16.01 13.83 14.74
N TRP A 50 15.05 13.76 13.81
CA TRP A 50 14.05 14.81 13.54
C TRP A 50 12.73 14.60 14.31
N HIS A 51 12.61 13.53 15.10
CA HIS A 51 11.55 13.38 16.09
C HIS A 51 11.72 14.45 17.17
N SER A 52 10.61 15.07 17.57
CA SER A 52 10.64 16.24 18.45
C SER A 52 9.49 16.21 19.46
N VAL A 53 9.57 17.06 20.48
CA VAL A 53 8.56 17.13 21.55
C VAL A 53 7.15 17.42 21.03
N GLU A 54 7.02 18.14 19.92
CA GLU A 54 5.75 18.44 19.25
C GLU A 54 5.09 17.22 18.59
N HIS A 55 5.81 16.10 18.49
CA HIS A 55 5.36 14.85 17.89
C HIS A 55 5.29 13.70 18.91
N GLN A 56 5.54 13.95 20.20
CA GLN A 56 5.39 12.94 21.25
C GLN A 56 3.95 12.40 21.31
N TRP A 57 3.78 11.16 21.75
CA TRP A 57 2.47 10.55 21.88
C TRP A 57 1.49 11.41 22.70
N GLY A 58 0.30 11.66 22.15
CA GLY A 58 -0.74 12.42 22.85
C GLY A 58 -0.54 13.93 22.86
N SER A 59 0.59 14.45 22.35
CA SER A 59 0.66 15.85 21.92
C SER A 59 -0.26 16.06 20.70
N GLY A 60 -0.51 17.30 20.30
CA GLY A 60 -1.39 17.52 19.16
C GLY A 60 -1.67 18.96 18.82
N HIS A 61 -2.70 19.16 18.00
CA HIS A 61 -3.10 20.48 17.52
C HIS A 61 -4.62 20.64 17.44
N LEU A 62 -5.05 21.90 17.50
CA LEU A 62 -6.42 22.31 17.27
C LEU A 62 -6.48 23.55 16.38
N ILE A 63 -7.58 23.69 15.64
CA ILE A 63 -7.90 24.85 14.82
C ILE A 63 -9.31 25.29 15.17
N THR A 64 -9.47 26.56 15.54
CA THR A 64 -10.74 27.15 15.98
C THR A 64 -11.06 28.45 15.26
N ASP A 65 -12.25 28.98 15.49
CA ASP A 65 -12.63 30.35 15.13
C ASP A 65 -11.84 31.44 15.88
N ARG A 66 -11.07 31.08 16.91
CA ARG A 66 -10.17 31.98 17.67
C ARG A 66 -8.69 31.81 17.32
N GLY A 67 -8.36 30.99 16.32
CA GLY A 67 -7.00 30.67 15.89
C GLY A 67 -6.63 29.20 16.07
N GLY A 68 -5.38 28.86 15.72
CA GLY A 68 -4.83 27.50 15.84
C GLY A 68 -3.69 27.44 16.85
N ALA A 69 -3.55 26.30 17.53
CA ALA A 69 -2.51 26.08 18.52
C ALA A 69 -2.12 24.60 18.62
N ARG A 70 -0.94 24.36 19.20
CA ARG A 70 -0.43 23.02 19.54
C ARG A 70 -0.38 22.85 21.05
N TRP A 71 -0.52 21.62 21.53
CA TRP A 71 -0.23 21.27 22.92
C TRP A 71 0.83 20.17 22.96
N HIS A 72 1.81 20.31 23.86
CA HIS A 72 2.89 19.35 24.07
C HIS A 72 3.34 19.38 25.53
N THR A 73 3.79 20.55 26.03
CA THR A 73 4.10 20.74 27.45
C THR A 73 2.85 21.19 28.21
N PRO A 74 2.46 20.49 29.30
CA PRO A 74 1.31 20.86 30.11
C PRO A 74 1.59 22.08 30.99
N ALA A 75 0.54 22.86 31.25
CA ALA A 75 0.55 23.91 32.26
C ALA A 75 0.49 23.31 33.68
N GLU A 76 -0.22 22.19 33.83
CA GLU A 76 -0.27 21.41 35.07
C GLU A 76 -0.09 19.93 34.74
N LEU A 77 0.79 19.27 35.48
CA LEU A 77 1.04 17.83 35.38
C LEU A 77 1.05 17.27 36.80
N ARG A 78 0.21 16.27 37.04
CA ARG A 78 0.08 15.65 38.36
C ARG A 78 -0.29 14.19 38.26
N THR A 79 0.06 13.46 39.31
CA THR A 79 -0.43 12.10 39.54
C THR A 79 -1.53 12.16 40.60
N ALA A 80 -2.75 11.79 40.23
CA ALA A 80 -3.86 11.65 41.18
C ALA A 80 -3.75 10.34 41.97
N GLY A 81 -4.52 10.21 43.06
CA GLY A 81 -4.51 9.01 43.89
C GLY A 81 -5.21 7.85 43.19
N ASP A 82 -4.48 6.74 42.99
CA ASP A 82 -4.77 5.57 42.12
C ASP A 82 -3.80 5.39 40.92
N GLY A 83 -2.83 6.30 40.76
CA GLY A 83 -1.83 6.22 39.70
C GLY A 83 -2.26 6.84 38.37
N VAL A 84 -3.41 7.54 38.34
CA VAL A 84 -3.86 8.33 37.19
C VAL A 84 -2.89 9.49 36.94
N VAL A 85 -2.41 9.61 35.69
CA VAL A 85 -1.61 10.75 35.24
C VAL A 85 -2.54 11.75 34.56
N GLU A 86 -2.56 12.98 35.07
CA GLU A 86 -3.36 14.08 34.53
C GLU A 86 -2.45 15.20 34.01
N ALA A 87 -2.62 15.56 32.74
CA ALA A 87 -1.97 16.67 32.10
C ALA A 87 -3.00 17.69 31.60
N VAL A 88 -2.82 18.95 31.96
CA VAL A 88 -3.71 20.05 31.57
C VAL A 88 -2.94 21.04 30.72
N HIS A 89 -3.46 21.33 29.53
CA HIS A 89 -2.92 22.31 28.60
C HIS A 89 -3.90 23.46 28.39
N THR A 90 -3.38 24.66 28.19
CA THR A 90 -4.14 25.88 27.88
C THR A 90 -3.65 26.49 26.57
N PRO A 91 -3.84 25.79 25.43
CA PRO A 91 -3.20 26.16 24.17
C PRO A 91 -3.72 27.50 23.59
N LEU A 92 -4.93 27.92 23.98
CA LEU A 92 -5.52 29.22 23.65
C LEU A 92 -6.27 29.79 24.88
N PRO A 93 -6.42 31.11 25.00
CA PRO A 93 -7.29 31.71 26.02
C PRO A 93 -8.73 31.16 25.93
N GLY A 94 -9.29 30.77 27.07
CA GLY A 94 -10.66 30.26 27.13
C GLY A 94 -10.83 28.83 26.58
N LEU A 95 -9.74 28.08 26.40
CA LEU A 95 -9.76 26.68 25.96
C LEU A 95 -8.79 25.86 26.81
N ARG A 96 -9.26 24.73 27.31
CA ARG A 96 -8.45 23.77 28.06
C ARG A 96 -8.45 22.40 27.39
N VAL A 97 -7.30 21.74 27.31
CA VAL A 97 -7.18 20.34 26.90
C VAL A 97 -6.73 19.52 28.10
N GLU A 98 -7.54 18.56 28.51
CA GLU A 98 -7.27 17.67 29.64
C GLU A 98 -6.98 16.27 29.12
N ILE A 99 -5.81 15.75 29.48
CA ILE A 99 -5.38 14.39 29.15
C ILE A 99 -5.32 13.60 30.44
N ARG A 100 -6.05 12.48 30.48
CA ARG A 100 -6.02 11.52 31.61
C ARG A 100 -5.54 10.16 31.12
N ARG A 101 -4.58 9.57 31.83
CA ARG A 101 -4.00 8.25 31.58
C ARG A 101 -4.06 7.39 32.84
N GLN A 102 -4.06 6.08 32.70
CA GLN A 102 -5.24 5.29 33.03
C GLN A 102 -5.04 3.79 32.87
N VAL A 103 -4.25 3.08 33.67
CA VAL A 103 -4.28 1.60 33.59
C VAL A 103 -5.54 1.06 34.28
N ARG A 104 -6.39 0.32 33.54
CA ARG A 104 -7.54 -0.44 34.07
C ARG A 104 -7.57 -1.81 33.42
N GLU A 105 -7.77 -2.86 34.20
CA GLU A 105 -7.99 -4.23 33.69
C GLU A 105 -6.94 -4.69 32.66
N GLY A 106 -5.68 -4.26 32.81
CA GLY A 106 -4.58 -4.62 31.92
C GLY A 106 -4.48 -3.82 30.61
N VAL A 107 -5.33 -2.81 30.40
CA VAL A 107 -5.22 -1.86 29.28
C VAL A 107 -4.88 -0.46 29.77
N LEU A 108 -4.19 0.32 28.93
CA LEU A 108 -3.97 1.75 29.15
C LEU A 108 -5.10 2.56 28.51
N CYS A 109 -6.01 3.08 29.32
CA CYS A 109 -7.05 4.00 28.92
C CYS A 109 -6.48 5.43 28.86
N GLU A 110 -6.70 6.12 27.74
CA GLU A 110 -6.41 7.54 27.60
C GLU A 110 -7.67 8.32 27.22
N ARG A 111 -7.84 9.49 27.84
CA ARG A 111 -8.97 10.39 27.57
C ARG A 111 -8.44 11.80 27.28
N TYR A 112 -8.76 12.32 26.10
CA TYR A 112 -8.45 13.68 25.64
C TYR A 112 -9.73 14.49 25.62
N THR A 113 -9.87 15.46 26.52
CA THR A 113 -11.07 16.30 26.65
C THR A 113 -10.74 17.76 26.32
N VAL A 114 -11.39 18.31 25.30
CA VAL A 114 -11.30 19.73 24.94
C VAL A 114 -12.48 20.45 25.56
N VAL A 115 -12.22 21.39 26.47
CA VAL A 115 -13.22 22.14 27.24
C VAL A 115 -13.20 23.60 26.81
N ASN A 116 -14.36 24.15 26.50
CA ASN A 116 -14.52 25.60 26.33
C ASN A 116 -14.68 26.26 27.70
N THR A 117 -13.65 27.00 28.13
CA THR A 117 -13.65 27.71 29.42
C THR A 117 -14.00 29.20 29.29
N ALA A 118 -14.35 29.65 28.08
CA ALA A 118 -14.82 31.01 27.82
C ALA A 118 -16.34 31.15 28.00
N GLU A 119 -16.81 32.39 27.94
CA GLU A 119 -18.24 32.75 28.00
C GLU A 119 -18.93 32.70 26.62
N GLU A 120 -18.18 32.62 25.51
CA GLU A 120 -18.75 32.46 24.17
C GLU A 120 -18.60 31.03 23.65
N THR A 121 -19.44 30.65 22.68
CA THR A 121 -19.28 29.41 21.92
C THR A 121 -17.93 29.35 21.23
N LEU A 122 -17.31 28.17 21.23
CA LEU A 122 -16.08 27.85 20.51
C LEU A 122 -16.42 26.95 19.32
N THR A 123 -15.90 27.28 18.14
CA THR A 123 -16.02 26.43 16.95
C THR A 123 -14.68 25.75 16.68
N LEU A 124 -14.64 24.42 16.69
CA LEU A 124 -13.48 23.60 16.38
C LEU A 124 -13.61 23.01 14.96
N THR A 125 -12.61 23.29 14.13
CA THR A 125 -12.51 22.84 12.73
C THR A 125 -11.26 22.00 12.46
N GLY A 126 -10.38 21.84 13.43
CA GLY A 126 -9.26 20.91 13.40
C GLY A 126 -9.00 20.39 14.81
N LEU A 127 -8.81 19.08 14.95
CA LEU A 127 -8.43 18.45 16.21
C LEU A 127 -7.70 17.15 15.92
N GLY A 128 -6.39 17.13 16.19
CA GLY A 128 -5.51 16.00 15.91
C GLY A 128 -4.61 15.65 17.06
N VAL A 129 -4.41 14.34 17.28
CA VAL A 129 -3.55 13.78 18.33
C VAL A 129 -2.42 12.98 17.67
N GLN A 130 -1.18 13.22 18.11
CA GLN A 130 0.01 12.55 17.62
C GLN A 130 0.07 11.10 18.11
N THR A 131 0.29 10.18 17.18
CA THR A 131 0.51 8.74 17.43
C THR A 131 1.74 8.30 16.64
N PRO A 132 2.95 8.68 17.06
CA PRO A 132 4.19 8.57 16.28
C PRO A 132 4.72 7.13 16.21
N PHE A 133 3.97 6.20 15.62
CA PHE A 133 4.39 4.80 15.50
C PHE A 133 5.72 4.66 14.72
N ALA A 134 6.58 3.74 15.15
CA ALA A 134 7.89 3.48 14.52
C ALA A 134 7.78 2.63 13.23
N ASP A 135 7.09 3.18 12.23
CA ASP A 135 6.98 2.60 10.89
C ASP A 135 8.18 3.01 10.03
N LEU A 136 9.27 2.24 10.23
CA LEU A 136 10.63 2.52 9.80
C LEU A 136 11.18 1.44 8.85
N TYR A 137 11.90 1.89 7.82
CA TYR A 137 12.45 1.06 6.76
C TYR A 137 13.97 1.29 6.65
N ASP A 138 14.70 1.19 7.76
CA ASP A 138 16.15 1.46 7.86
C ASP A 138 17.04 0.29 7.35
N GLY A 139 16.42 -0.72 6.74
CA GLY A 139 17.06 -1.92 6.22
C GLY A 139 16.35 -3.18 6.72
N ALA A 140 16.37 -4.25 5.93
CA ALA A 140 15.54 -5.43 6.19
C ALA A 140 15.74 -6.05 7.59
N GLU A 141 16.98 -6.20 8.05
CA GLU A 141 17.27 -6.78 9.37
C GLU A 141 16.75 -5.92 10.52
N ALA A 142 17.03 -4.62 10.49
CA ALA A 142 16.57 -3.66 11.50
C ALA A 142 15.05 -3.54 11.50
N SER A 143 14.42 -3.41 10.32
CA SER A 143 12.97 -3.32 10.20
C SER A 143 12.26 -4.57 10.74
N LEU A 144 12.73 -5.77 10.38
CA LEU A 144 12.13 -7.03 10.85
C LEU A 144 12.25 -7.24 12.36
N GLU A 145 13.35 -6.78 12.96
CA GLU A 145 13.63 -6.95 14.38
C GLU A 145 12.93 -5.87 15.23
N GLN A 146 13.06 -4.61 14.82
CA GLN A 146 12.81 -3.45 15.67
C GLN A 146 11.60 -2.61 15.27
N ALA A 147 11.12 -2.66 14.03
CA ALA A 147 10.07 -1.75 13.55
C ALA A 147 8.68 -2.40 13.53
N VAL A 148 7.66 -1.55 13.34
CA VAL A 148 6.26 -1.96 13.27
C VAL A 148 5.58 -1.37 12.03
N HIS A 149 4.70 -2.13 11.39
CA HIS A 149 3.71 -1.58 10.48
C HIS A 149 2.55 -0.98 11.27
N ALA A 150 2.21 0.28 10.99
CA ALA A 150 1.10 0.97 11.64
C ALA A 150 -0.18 0.91 10.77
N HIS A 151 -1.05 -0.06 11.02
CA HIS A 151 -2.34 -0.16 10.32
C HIS A 151 -3.36 0.78 10.96
N LEU A 152 -3.79 1.79 10.22
CA LEU A 152 -4.76 2.79 10.67
C LEU A 152 -6.13 2.54 10.05
N PHE A 153 -7.19 2.66 10.85
CA PHE A 153 -8.56 2.67 10.37
C PHE A 153 -9.34 3.84 10.99
N THR A 154 -9.75 4.80 10.16
CA THR A 154 -10.45 6.03 10.57
C THR A 154 -11.97 5.93 10.40
N GLY A 155 -12.52 4.80 10.85
CA GLY A 155 -13.93 4.42 10.74
C GLY A 155 -14.91 5.18 11.63
N GLY A 156 -14.61 6.43 12.00
CA GLY A 156 -15.44 7.22 12.90
C GLY A 156 -15.37 6.70 14.33
N THR A 157 -16.50 6.26 14.88
CA THR A 157 -16.55 5.64 16.22
C THR A 157 -16.01 4.21 16.25
N TRP A 158 -15.81 3.58 15.07
CA TRP A 158 -15.14 2.28 14.92
C TRP A 158 -13.64 2.40 14.64
N ALA A 159 -13.06 3.59 14.87
CA ALA A 159 -11.66 3.80 14.54
C ALA A 159 -10.70 3.07 15.49
N TRP A 160 -9.55 2.68 14.95
CA TRP A 160 -8.49 2.00 15.66
C TRP A 160 -7.14 2.14 14.93
N ALA A 161 -6.05 1.85 15.64
CA ALA A 161 -4.72 1.72 15.07
C ALA A 161 -4.05 0.45 15.60
N LEU A 162 -3.25 -0.22 14.78
CA LEU A 162 -2.52 -1.43 15.14
C LEU A 162 -1.06 -1.30 14.72
N ALA A 163 -0.15 -1.32 15.69
CA ALA A 163 1.27 -1.46 15.44
C ALA A 163 1.66 -2.94 15.49
N GLN A 164 1.85 -3.53 14.32
CA GLN A 164 2.21 -4.93 14.12
C GLN A 164 3.72 -5.04 13.82
N PRO A 165 4.48 -5.93 14.48
CA PRO A 165 5.87 -6.17 14.12
C PRO A 165 6.05 -6.47 12.63
N MET A 166 7.02 -5.85 11.95
CA MET A 166 7.20 -6.06 10.50
C MET A 166 7.59 -7.51 10.15
N SER A 167 8.14 -8.27 11.10
CA SER A 167 8.38 -9.70 10.94
C SER A 167 7.12 -10.57 11.02
N GLY A 168 5.97 -9.99 11.35
CA GLY A 168 4.72 -10.73 11.58
C GLY A 168 4.76 -11.64 12.81
N LYS A 169 5.77 -11.51 13.69
CA LYS A 169 5.97 -12.35 14.87
C LYS A 169 6.04 -11.51 16.15
N GLY A 170 5.40 -12.01 17.20
CA GLY A 170 5.31 -11.34 18.50
C GLY A 170 4.04 -10.50 18.65
N ARG A 171 3.89 -9.85 19.80
CA ARG A 171 2.67 -9.11 20.11
C ARG A 171 2.54 -7.83 19.29
N CYS A 172 1.30 -7.49 19.01
CA CYS A 172 0.93 -6.20 18.45
C CYS A 172 0.51 -5.25 19.57
N LEU A 173 0.73 -3.94 19.37
CA LEU A 173 0.16 -2.89 20.20
C LEU A 173 -1.06 -2.32 19.48
N GLY A 174 -2.24 -2.47 20.07
CA GLY A 174 -3.50 -1.98 19.50
C GLY A 174 -4.02 -0.77 20.25
N LEU A 175 -4.54 0.22 19.53
CA LEU A 175 -5.30 1.37 20.02
C LEU A 175 -6.73 1.24 19.50
N ILE A 176 -7.73 1.30 20.39
CA ILE A 176 -9.14 1.19 20.02
C ILE A 176 -9.92 2.38 20.56
N VAL A 177 -10.59 3.14 19.68
CA VAL A 177 -11.45 4.26 20.08
C VAL A 177 -12.69 3.73 20.80
N ARG A 178 -13.00 4.29 21.98
CA ARG A 178 -14.14 3.92 22.82
C ARG A 178 -15.13 5.05 23.05
N GLU A 179 -14.67 6.30 22.96
CA GLU A 179 -15.52 7.49 23.03
C GLU A 179 -15.04 8.53 22.02
N GLY A 180 -15.96 9.25 21.41
CA GLY A 180 -15.67 10.14 20.30
C GLY A 180 -15.46 9.39 18.99
N ALA A 181 -14.87 10.05 18.00
CA ALA A 181 -14.66 9.50 16.67
C ALA A 181 -13.34 9.99 16.10
N VAL A 182 -12.60 9.11 15.43
CA VAL A 182 -11.48 9.48 14.55
C VAL A 182 -11.95 9.32 13.11
N ARG A 183 -11.97 10.43 12.38
CA ARG A 183 -12.55 10.52 11.04
C ARG A 183 -11.49 10.61 9.95
N ALA A 184 -10.30 11.03 10.28
CA ALA A 184 -9.22 11.12 9.32
C ALA A 184 -7.88 10.92 10.01
N TYR A 185 -6.82 10.90 9.22
CA TYR A 185 -5.46 10.98 9.73
C TYR A 185 -4.62 11.86 8.82
N SER A 186 -3.58 12.48 9.37
CA SER A 186 -2.55 13.21 8.62
C SER A 186 -1.22 12.47 8.75
N VAL A 187 -0.32 12.76 7.83
CA VAL A 187 1.09 12.38 7.92
C VAL A 187 1.95 13.64 7.95
N GLU A 188 2.85 13.73 8.92
CA GLU A 188 3.81 14.83 9.06
C GLU A 188 5.26 14.30 8.92
N SER A 189 6.21 15.21 8.72
CA SER A 189 7.63 14.92 8.48
C SER A 189 7.87 14.07 7.22
N ARG A 190 7.17 14.38 6.12
CA ARG A 190 7.32 13.69 4.84
C ARG A 190 7.74 14.63 3.71
N ASN A 191 9.06 14.74 3.58
CA ASN A 191 9.75 15.66 2.70
C ASN A 191 11.06 15.06 2.16
N GLN A 192 11.86 15.88 1.48
CA GLN A 192 13.12 15.46 0.85
C GLN A 192 14.18 14.96 1.84
N ASN A 193 14.07 15.26 3.13
CA ASN A 193 14.99 14.75 4.15
C ASN A 193 14.60 13.36 4.65
N SER A 194 13.29 13.08 4.74
CA SER A 194 12.77 11.79 5.20
C SER A 194 12.72 10.74 4.08
N LEU A 195 12.60 11.16 2.82
CA LEU A 195 12.51 10.31 1.62
C LEU A 195 11.48 9.17 1.79
N SER A 196 11.84 7.96 1.36
CA SER A 196 10.99 6.77 1.31
C SER A 196 11.19 5.81 2.49
N ASN A 197 12.22 5.98 3.33
CA ASN A 197 12.57 4.99 4.36
C ASN A 197 11.85 5.19 5.71
N VAL A 198 10.93 6.15 5.78
CA VAL A 198 10.10 6.38 6.98
C VAL A 198 8.71 6.82 6.57
N ARG A 199 7.70 6.32 7.27
CA ARG A 199 6.31 6.66 6.97
C ARG A 199 5.92 8.08 7.42
N GLY A 200 6.60 8.60 8.45
CA GLY A 200 6.41 9.92 9.02
C GLY A 200 5.69 9.87 10.38
N HIS A 201 5.38 11.04 10.93
CA HIS A 201 4.55 11.13 12.14
C HIS A 201 3.07 11.00 11.76
N LEU A 202 2.38 10.06 12.39
CA LEU A 202 0.96 9.81 12.15
C LEU A 202 0.13 10.62 13.15
N VAL A 203 -0.88 11.33 12.65
CA VAL A 203 -1.80 12.15 13.46
C VAL A 203 -3.22 11.62 13.29
N LEU A 204 -3.85 11.13 14.36
CA LEU A 204 -5.26 10.75 14.33
C LEU A 204 -6.15 11.99 14.51
N LEU A 205 -7.12 12.17 13.62
CA LEU A 205 -7.92 13.40 13.54
C LEU A 205 -9.38 13.11 13.91
N ALA A 206 -9.89 13.80 14.93
CA ALA A 206 -11.33 13.85 15.18
C ALA A 206 -12.04 14.66 14.09
N THR A 207 -11.40 15.73 13.62
CA THR A 207 -11.80 16.48 12.44
C THR A 207 -10.60 17.19 11.81
N ASP A 208 -10.62 17.31 10.49
CA ASP A 208 -9.65 18.10 9.72
C ASP A 208 -10.31 19.13 8.79
N ARG A 209 -11.51 19.58 9.16
CA ARG A 209 -12.38 20.44 8.36
C ARG A 209 -11.71 21.73 7.86
N ALA A 210 -10.76 22.28 8.61
CA ALA A 210 -10.03 23.49 8.25
C ALA A 210 -9.00 23.28 7.12
N ARG A 211 -8.39 22.09 7.03
CA ARG A 211 -7.30 21.82 6.07
C ARG A 211 -7.77 20.99 4.87
N ASN A 212 -8.65 20.03 5.08
CA ASN A 212 -9.24 19.24 4.00
C ASN A 212 -10.70 18.85 4.32
N PRO A 213 -11.66 19.70 3.92
CA PRO A 213 -13.05 19.55 4.35
C PRO A 213 -13.77 18.33 3.78
N GLU A 214 -13.36 17.86 2.60
CA GLU A 214 -14.02 16.77 1.87
C GLU A 214 -13.37 15.40 2.14
N ALA A 215 -12.20 15.36 2.81
CA ALA A 215 -11.49 14.11 3.07
C ALA A 215 -12.39 13.09 3.78
N PHE A 216 -12.26 11.81 3.41
CA PHE A 216 -13.03 10.70 3.99
C PHE A 216 -14.56 10.94 3.97
N GLY A 217 -15.06 11.53 2.87
CA GLY A 217 -16.46 11.86 2.66
C GLY A 217 -16.97 13.02 3.52
N GLY A 218 -16.08 13.86 4.05
CA GLY A 218 -16.44 15.06 4.80
C GLY A 218 -16.00 15.04 6.26
N GLN A 219 -15.66 16.22 6.75
CA GLN A 219 -15.16 16.47 8.10
C GLN A 219 -16.14 17.34 8.93
N PRO A 220 -16.43 17.00 10.19
CA PRO A 220 -17.42 17.72 10.99
C PRO A 220 -16.86 19.04 11.54
N VAL A 221 -17.77 19.99 11.79
CA VAL A 221 -17.49 21.16 12.64
C VAL A 221 -18.02 20.85 14.04
N LEU A 222 -17.17 20.96 15.06
CA LEU A 222 -17.58 20.74 16.45
C LEU A 222 -17.85 22.10 17.10
N ARG A 223 -19.01 22.28 17.74
CA ARG A 223 -19.39 23.52 18.42
C ARG A 223 -19.53 23.22 19.91
N LEU A 224 -18.85 24.00 20.74
CA LEU A 224 -18.87 23.88 22.20
C LEU A 224 -19.39 25.18 22.81
N GLY A 225 -20.53 25.16 23.46
CA GLY A 225 -21.01 26.23 24.32
C GLY A 225 -20.12 26.47 25.54
N PRO A 226 -20.36 27.54 26.32
CA PRO A 226 -19.61 27.82 27.55
C PRO A 226 -19.67 26.64 28.53
N GLY A 227 -18.51 26.14 28.97
CA GLY A 227 -18.40 24.97 29.85
C GLY A 227 -18.61 23.61 29.18
N GLU A 228 -19.01 23.57 27.91
CA GLU A 228 -19.16 22.32 27.17
C GLU A 228 -17.79 21.75 26.75
N SER A 229 -17.77 20.45 26.47
CA SER A 229 -16.57 19.74 26.04
C SER A 229 -16.86 18.71 24.97
N THR A 230 -15.80 18.36 24.24
CA THR A 230 -15.76 17.16 23.39
C THR A 230 -14.64 16.25 23.88
N THR A 231 -14.82 14.94 23.73
CA THR A 231 -13.86 13.95 24.18
C THR A 231 -13.52 12.98 23.05
N LEU A 232 -12.24 12.64 22.95
CA LEU A 232 -11.75 11.42 22.31
C LEU A 232 -11.13 10.53 23.40
N ALA A 233 -11.59 9.28 23.52
CA ALA A 233 -11.00 8.32 24.46
C ALA A 233 -10.73 6.99 23.77
N TRP A 234 -9.60 6.37 24.09
CA TRP A 234 -9.20 5.08 23.56
C TRP A 234 -8.53 4.21 24.61
N GLU A 235 -8.45 2.93 24.31
CA GLU A 235 -7.70 1.93 25.08
C GLU A 235 -6.50 1.46 24.26
N LEU A 236 -5.35 1.33 24.90
CA LEU A 236 -4.19 0.62 24.38
C LEU A 236 -4.03 -0.75 25.05
N GLY A 237 -3.80 -1.78 24.24
CA GLY A 237 -3.61 -3.15 24.71
C GLY A 237 -2.56 -3.90 23.91
N TRP A 238 -2.03 -4.96 24.53
CA TRP A 238 -1.15 -5.94 23.89
C TRP A 238 -1.98 -7.12 23.37
N TYR A 239 -1.75 -7.51 22.12
CA TYR A 239 -2.49 -8.57 21.46
C TYR A 239 -1.53 -9.61 20.88
N ASP A 240 -1.81 -10.89 21.12
CA ASP A 240 -0.97 -11.99 20.61
C ASP A 240 -1.13 -12.18 19.10
N SER A 241 -2.25 -11.74 18.52
CA SER A 241 -2.51 -11.79 17.09
C SER A 241 -3.36 -10.62 16.58
N VAL A 242 -3.34 -10.41 15.26
CA VAL A 242 -4.21 -9.45 14.56
C VAL A 242 -5.69 -9.80 14.72
N ASP A 243 -6.01 -11.10 14.79
CA ASP A 243 -7.38 -11.60 14.97
C ASP A 243 -7.91 -11.26 16.37
N ASP A 244 -7.09 -11.47 17.42
CA ASP A 244 -7.45 -11.11 18.80
C ASP A 244 -7.72 -9.60 18.93
N PHE A 245 -6.86 -8.79 18.31
CA PHE A 245 -7.06 -7.35 18.23
C PHE A 245 -8.37 -6.99 17.51
N THR A 246 -8.60 -7.55 16.33
CA THR A 246 -9.78 -7.25 15.50
C THR A 246 -11.07 -7.63 16.25
N ALA A 247 -11.08 -8.75 16.96
CA ALA A 247 -12.19 -9.14 17.83
C ALA A 247 -12.42 -8.12 18.97
N ALA A 248 -11.35 -7.63 19.60
CA ALA A 248 -11.43 -6.62 20.68
C ALA A 248 -11.94 -5.25 20.22
N THR A 249 -11.89 -4.95 18.91
CA THR A 249 -12.51 -3.73 18.35
C THR A 249 -14.04 -3.73 18.49
N ARG A 250 -14.66 -4.90 18.69
CA ARG A 250 -16.12 -5.11 18.68
C ARG A 250 -16.75 -4.54 17.39
N PRO A 251 -16.44 -5.12 16.22
CA PRO A 251 -16.89 -4.61 14.93
C PRO A 251 -18.40 -4.33 14.92
N PRO A 252 -18.85 -3.10 14.59
CA PRO A 252 -20.27 -2.79 14.47
C PRO A 252 -20.88 -3.36 13.19
N ALA A 253 -20.04 -3.84 12.27
CA ALA A 253 -20.43 -4.49 11.03
C ALA A 253 -19.46 -5.61 10.64
N VAL A 254 -19.99 -6.63 9.96
CA VAL A 254 -19.23 -7.66 9.24
C VAL A 254 -19.65 -7.60 7.77
N LEU A 255 -18.67 -7.51 6.86
CA LEU A 255 -18.90 -7.43 5.42
C LEU A 255 -18.46 -8.74 4.77
N SER A 256 -19.21 -9.21 3.77
CA SER A 256 -18.83 -10.39 2.99
C SER A 256 -17.62 -10.14 2.08
N ALA A 257 -17.44 -8.89 1.64
CA ALA A 257 -16.34 -8.42 0.83
C ALA A 257 -16.20 -6.89 0.98
N TYR A 258 -15.06 -6.35 0.58
CA TYR A 258 -14.81 -4.90 0.55
C TYR A 258 -14.82 -4.32 -0.86
N ALA A 259 -14.82 -5.20 -1.86
CA ALA A 259 -14.94 -4.87 -3.27
C ALA A 259 -15.78 -5.95 -3.98
N ALA A 260 -16.66 -5.55 -4.89
CA ALA A 260 -17.50 -6.47 -5.67
C ALA A 260 -17.67 -5.98 -7.13
N GLU A 261 -18.00 -6.87 -8.05
CA GLU A 261 -18.35 -6.45 -9.41
C GLU A 261 -19.71 -5.75 -9.43
N LEU A 262 -19.94 -4.85 -10.40
CA LEU A 262 -21.25 -4.24 -10.59
C LEU A 262 -22.30 -5.32 -10.87
N GLY A 263 -23.41 -5.25 -10.13
CA GLY A 263 -24.47 -6.26 -10.14
C GLY A 263 -24.32 -7.33 -9.04
N GLU A 264 -23.14 -7.46 -8.43
CA GLU A 264 -22.93 -8.34 -7.27
C GLU A 264 -23.13 -7.54 -5.97
N PRO A 265 -23.96 -8.03 -5.03
CA PRO A 265 -24.17 -7.34 -3.77
C PRO A 265 -23.06 -7.66 -2.76
N ILE A 266 -22.67 -6.67 -1.98
CA ILE A 266 -21.93 -6.88 -0.72
C ILE A 266 -22.96 -7.10 0.39
N LEU A 267 -22.83 -8.21 1.12
CA LEU A 267 -23.66 -8.50 2.28
C LEU A 267 -23.03 -7.83 3.51
N VAL A 268 -23.84 -7.10 4.27
CA VAL A 268 -23.40 -6.40 5.47
C VAL A 268 -24.28 -6.81 6.65
N GLU A 269 -23.67 -7.44 7.65
CA GLU A 269 -24.29 -7.71 8.94
C GLU A 269 -24.01 -6.54 9.87
N ALA A 270 -25.04 -5.77 10.25
CA ALA A 270 -24.93 -4.58 11.09
C ALA A 270 -26.30 -4.20 11.68
N SER A 271 -26.36 -3.30 12.66
CA SER A 271 -27.64 -2.78 13.16
C SER A 271 -28.32 -1.81 12.17
N SER A 272 -27.54 -0.97 11.50
CA SER A 272 -27.99 -0.05 10.45
C SER A 272 -26.90 0.17 9.41
N VAL A 273 -27.30 0.31 8.15
CA VAL A 273 -26.42 0.66 7.02
C VAL A 273 -27.13 1.71 6.19
N SER A 274 -26.40 2.73 5.77
CA SER A 274 -26.85 3.75 4.82
C SER A 274 -25.66 4.26 4.02
N SER A 275 -25.92 4.94 2.90
CA SER A 275 -24.88 5.64 2.14
C SER A 275 -25.40 7.03 1.79
N PRO A 276 -24.54 8.07 1.83
CA PRO A 276 -24.91 9.39 1.32
C PRO A 276 -24.97 9.43 -0.22
N ASP A 277 -24.44 8.41 -0.89
CA ASP A 277 -24.24 8.41 -2.34
C ASP A 277 -25.51 7.92 -3.06
N PRO A 278 -26.05 8.69 -4.01
CA PRO A 278 -27.27 8.33 -4.73
C PRO A 278 -27.09 7.11 -5.64
N ASP A 279 -25.85 6.75 -6.02
CA ASP A 279 -25.58 5.59 -6.87
C ASP A 279 -25.60 4.27 -6.08
N VAL A 280 -25.67 4.34 -4.74
CA VAL A 280 -25.67 3.18 -3.83
C VAL A 280 -27.08 2.79 -3.41
N THR A 281 -27.40 1.51 -3.58
CA THR A 281 -28.63 0.90 -3.08
C THR A 281 -28.35 0.09 -1.81
N VAL A 282 -29.12 0.35 -0.75
CA VAL A 282 -29.07 -0.42 0.50
C VAL A 282 -30.43 -1.06 0.76
N GLU A 283 -30.51 -2.38 0.59
CA GLU A 283 -31.73 -3.17 0.80
C GLU A 283 -31.62 -3.95 2.12
N ARG A 284 -32.66 -3.90 2.96
CA ARG A 284 -32.73 -4.74 4.16
C ARG A 284 -33.22 -6.13 3.78
N ALA A 285 -32.33 -7.11 3.75
CA ALA A 285 -32.67 -8.50 3.44
C ALA A 285 -33.31 -9.23 4.63
N ALA A 286 -32.85 -8.94 5.85
CA ALA A 286 -33.40 -9.47 7.10
C ALA A 286 -33.10 -8.53 8.27
N GLN A 287 -33.59 -8.85 9.46
CA GLN A 287 -33.18 -8.12 10.67
C GLN A 287 -31.66 -8.24 10.85
N GLY A 288 -30.97 -7.10 10.90
CA GLY A 288 -29.51 -7.05 11.05
C GLY A 288 -28.69 -7.41 9.81
N ARG A 289 -29.31 -7.64 8.64
CA ARG A 289 -28.61 -7.98 7.39
C ARG A 289 -29.06 -7.12 6.23
N PHE A 290 -28.08 -6.57 5.51
CA PHE A 290 -28.26 -5.66 4.39
C PHE A 290 -27.57 -6.17 3.14
N ARG A 291 -28.15 -5.88 1.98
CA ARG A 291 -27.54 -6.06 0.66
C ARG A 291 -27.20 -4.67 0.14
N VAL A 292 -25.92 -4.43 -0.10
CA VAL A 292 -25.41 -3.17 -0.63
C VAL A 292 -24.98 -3.41 -2.07
N GLY A 293 -25.40 -2.55 -2.98
CA GLY A 293 -25.00 -2.55 -4.38
C GLY A 293 -24.76 -1.12 -4.85
N ALA A 294 -24.11 -0.96 -6.00
CA ALA A 294 -24.02 0.33 -6.68
C ALA A 294 -24.31 0.19 -8.18
N SER A 295 -24.75 1.28 -8.78
CA SER A 295 -25.05 1.35 -10.22
C SER A 295 -23.85 1.75 -11.09
N ARG A 296 -22.77 2.22 -10.47
CA ARG A 296 -21.58 2.74 -11.17
C ARG A 296 -20.29 2.27 -10.53
N HIS A 297 -19.22 2.24 -11.34
CA HIS A 297 -17.89 1.91 -10.83
C HIS A 297 -17.45 3.01 -9.86
N GLY A 298 -17.10 2.66 -8.63
CA GLY A 298 -16.59 3.62 -7.67
C GLY A 298 -16.38 3.09 -6.26
N SER A 299 -15.62 3.86 -5.49
CA SER A 299 -15.51 3.77 -4.04
C SER A 299 -16.68 4.52 -3.39
N TYR A 300 -17.37 3.90 -2.44
CA TYR A 300 -18.56 4.44 -1.80
C TYR A 300 -18.51 4.32 -0.29
N ARG A 301 -18.84 5.41 0.40
CA ARG A 301 -18.94 5.42 1.87
C ARG A 301 -20.21 4.72 2.33
N LEU A 302 -20.07 3.91 3.38
CA LEU A 302 -21.16 3.38 4.17
C LEU A 302 -21.15 4.00 5.57
N ASP A 303 -22.28 4.55 5.98
CA ASP A 303 -22.55 5.01 7.34
C ASP A 303 -23.26 3.90 8.12
N LEU A 304 -22.68 3.54 9.27
CA LEU A 304 -23.09 2.44 10.14
C LEU A 304 -23.66 2.97 11.48
N ALA A 305 -24.17 2.06 12.29
CA ALA A 305 -24.74 2.40 13.60
C ALA A 305 -23.72 3.14 14.50
N GLY A 306 -24.23 4.06 15.32
CA GLY A 306 -23.41 4.75 16.33
C GLY A 306 -22.33 5.68 15.77
N GLY A 307 -22.43 6.11 14.50
CA GLY A 307 -21.46 7.00 13.87
C GLY A 307 -20.20 6.31 13.32
N ALA A 308 -20.21 4.98 13.28
CA ALA A 308 -19.20 4.19 12.59
C ALA A 308 -19.35 4.34 11.08
N ARG A 309 -18.26 4.16 10.34
CA ARG A 309 -18.26 4.26 8.88
C ARG A 309 -17.18 3.40 8.25
N THR A 310 -17.38 3.06 6.98
CA THR A 310 -16.37 2.44 6.13
C THR A 310 -16.55 2.82 4.66
N GLU A 311 -15.72 2.27 3.77
CA GLU A 311 -15.80 2.41 2.31
C GLU A 311 -15.78 1.04 1.65
N VAL A 312 -16.61 0.86 0.63
CA VAL A 312 -16.66 -0.32 -0.24
C VAL A 312 -16.45 0.07 -1.70
N LEU A 313 -15.96 -0.84 -2.52
CA LEU A 313 -15.76 -0.63 -3.96
C LEU A 313 -16.74 -1.47 -4.77
N PHE A 314 -17.41 -0.86 -5.73
CA PHE A 314 -18.06 -1.60 -6.82
C PHE A 314 -17.29 -1.32 -8.11
N HIS A 315 -16.86 -2.36 -8.80
CA HIS A 315 -16.00 -2.23 -9.98
C HIS A 315 -16.59 -2.91 -11.21
N LEU A 316 -16.17 -2.47 -12.38
CA LEU A 316 -16.46 -3.18 -13.63
C LEU A 316 -15.72 -4.53 -13.64
N PRO A 317 -16.23 -5.55 -14.35
CA PRO A 317 -15.51 -6.81 -14.52
C PRO A 317 -14.11 -6.59 -15.11
N LEU A 318 -13.12 -7.40 -14.71
CA LEU A 318 -11.72 -7.24 -15.13
C LEU A 318 -11.55 -7.09 -16.64
N ASP A 319 -12.18 -7.97 -17.42
CA ASP A 319 -12.08 -7.97 -18.88
C ASP A 319 -12.58 -6.66 -19.49
N GLU A 320 -13.62 -6.06 -18.90
CA GLU A 320 -14.17 -4.79 -19.35
C GLU A 320 -13.24 -3.62 -19.00
N VAL A 321 -12.67 -3.60 -17.79
CA VAL A 321 -11.66 -2.60 -17.40
C VAL A 321 -10.45 -2.67 -18.34
N VAL A 322 -9.99 -3.87 -18.68
CA VAL A 322 -8.87 -4.08 -19.62
C VAL A 322 -9.19 -3.53 -21.01
N ARG A 323 -10.36 -3.83 -21.57
CA ARG A 323 -10.78 -3.29 -22.89
C ARG A 323 -10.73 -1.76 -22.92
N ARG A 324 -11.34 -1.13 -21.91
CA ARG A 324 -11.40 0.33 -21.80
C ARG A 324 -10.01 0.92 -21.58
N ARG A 325 -9.20 0.30 -20.73
CA ARG A 325 -7.85 0.77 -20.43
C ARG A 325 -6.91 0.67 -21.64
N VAL A 326 -6.94 -0.44 -22.38
CA VAL A 326 -6.18 -0.59 -23.64
C VAL A 326 -6.61 0.46 -24.67
N THR A 327 -7.91 0.70 -24.80
CA THR A 327 -8.45 1.77 -25.66
C THR A 327 -7.91 3.15 -25.24
N TYR A 328 -7.88 3.42 -23.94
CA TYR A 328 -7.34 4.67 -23.42
C TYR A 328 -5.83 4.82 -23.69
N ILE A 329 -5.03 3.78 -23.40
CA ILE A 329 -3.58 3.77 -23.62
C ILE A 329 -3.24 4.06 -25.08
N THR A 330 -3.89 3.34 -26.01
CA THR A 330 -3.63 3.48 -27.45
C THR A 330 -4.02 4.86 -27.99
N ARG A 331 -5.00 5.52 -27.38
CA ARG A 331 -5.47 6.85 -27.76
C ARG A 331 -4.64 7.97 -27.14
N HIS A 332 -4.29 7.87 -25.86
CA HIS A 332 -3.79 8.99 -25.06
C HIS A 332 -2.34 8.85 -24.56
N GLN A 333 -1.80 7.64 -24.44
CA GLN A 333 -0.49 7.40 -23.82
C GLN A 333 0.61 7.04 -24.82
N ARG A 334 0.50 7.53 -26.05
CA ARG A 334 1.50 7.36 -27.09
C ARG A 334 2.18 8.67 -27.40
N ALA A 335 3.51 8.68 -27.46
CA ALA A 335 4.31 9.86 -27.76
C ALA A 335 4.36 10.19 -29.27
N ARG A 336 3.20 10.24 -29.93
CA ARG A 336 3.07 10.33 -31.41
C ARG A 336 3.77 11.54 -32.02
N GLU A 337 3.97 12.59 -31.23
CA GLU A 337 4.62 13.85 -31.55
C GLU A 337 6.14 13.75 -31.68
N ARG A 338 6.77 12.71 -31.12
CA ARG A 338 8.23 12.54 -31.14
C ARG A 338 8.73 12.06 -32.51
N PRO A 339 9.98 12.37 -32.92
CA PRO A 339 10.51 11.97 -34.22
C PRO A 339 10.95 10.51 -34.28
N GLY A 340 10.93 9.91 -35.47
CA GLY A 340 11.52 8.59 -35.73
C GLY A 340 10.95 7.49 -34.84
N LEU A 341 11.83 6.64 -34.28
CA LEU A 341 11.41 5.54 -33.40
C LEU A 341 10.84 6.02 -32.06
N LEU A 342 11.19 7.22 -31.60
CA LEU A 342 10.69 7.76 -30.32
C LEU A 342 9.17 7.92 -30.30
N ARG A 343 8.52 8.02 -31.48
CA ARG A 343 7.06 8.13 -31.61
C ARG A 343 6.29 6.90 -31.11
N HIS A 344 7.00 5.79 -30.96
CA HIS A 344 6.43 4.51 -30.54
C HIS A 344 6.49 4.29 -29.03
N GLY A 345 7.17 5.17 -28.28
CA GLY A 345 7.19 5.11 -26.82
C GLY A 345 5.79 5.30 -26.22
N PHE A 346 5.49 4.51 -25.19
CA PHE A 346 4.35 4.75 -24.31
C PHE A 346 4.80 5.63 -23.15
N VAL A 347 3.97 6.61 -22.77
CA VAL A 347 4.33 7.67 -21.83
C VAL A 347 3.22 7.93 -20.82
N PRO A 348 3.55 8.52 -19.65
CA PRO A 348 2.52 9.00 -18.74
C PRO A 348 1.67 10.10 -19.40
N VAL A 349 0.44 10.28 -18.93
CA VAL A 349 -0.49 11.33 -19.38
C VAL A 349 -1.20 11.97 -18.21
N ASP A 350 -1.35 13.30 -18.22
CA ASP A 350 -2.22 14.00 -17.28
C ASP A 350 -3.68 13.81 -17.72
N THR A 351 -4.46 13.06 -16.95
CA THR A 351 -5.82 12.64 -17.30
C THR A 351 -6.82 13.80 -17.36
N ARG A 352 -6.49 14.95 -16.77
CA ARG A 352 -7.35 16.16 -16.80
C ARG A 352 -7.22 16.91 -18.12
N THR A 353 -6.06 16.83 -18.76
CA THR A 353 -5.74 17.62 -19.97
C THR A 353 -5.55 16.75 -21.21
N GLY A 354 -5.26 15.46 -21.04
CA GLY A 354 -4.88 14.55 -22.12
C GLY A 354 -3.47 14.80 -22.67
N LEU A 355 -2.67 15.65 -22.02
CA LEU A 355 -1.29 15.95 -22.45
C LEU A 355 -0.33 14.85 -21.98
N THR A 356 0.50 14.39 -22.91
CA THR A 356 1.60 13.47 -22.60
C THR A 356 2.62 14.16 -21.68
N GLN A 357 3.08 13.42 -20.67
CA GLN A 357 4.06 13.94 -19.71
C GLN A 357 5.47 13.78 -20.27
N ALA A 358 6.21 14.88 -20.33
CA ALA A 358 7.64 14.85 -20.58
C ALA A 358 8.39 14.38 -19.32
N SER A 359 9.49 13.65 -19.50
CA SER A 359 10.26 13.15 -18.34
C SER A 359 10.86 14.28 -17.52
N ASN A 360 11.21 15.43 -18.13
CA ASN A 360 11.76 16.62 -17.45
C ASN A 360 12.98 16.31 -16.58
N GLY A 361 13.81 15.34 -16.99
CA GLY A 361 14.95 14.86 -16.20
C GLY A 361 14.55 14.01 -14.98
N TRP A 362 13.27 13.70 -14.82
CA TRP A 362 12.74 12.82 -13.77
C TRP A 362 12.64 11.39 -14.28
N ALA A 363 13.43 10.51 -13.66
CA ALA A 363 13.66 9.15 -14.15
C ALA A 363 12.43 8.22 -14.01
N ASP A 364 11.43 8.60 -13.22
CA ASP A 364 10.20 7.81 -13.02
C ASP A 364 9.04 8.26 -13.92
N TRP A 365 9.29 9.23 -14.81
CA TRP A 365 8.36 9.74 -15.84
C TRP A 365 8.83 9.42 -17.26
N THR A 366 9.70 8.42 -17.40
CA THR A 366 10.30 8.01 -18.68
C THR A 366 9.32 7.20 -19.54
N ASP A 367 9.70 6.95 -20.79
CA ASP A 367 9.03 6.05 -21.74
C ASP A 367 9.55 4.60 -21.70
N GLY A 368 10.26 4.26 -20.61
CA GLY A 368 10.71 2.92 -20.25
C GLY A 368 10.34 2.60 -18.80
N SER A 369 11.12 1.74 -18.15
CA SER A 369 10.88 1.31 -16.78
C SER A 369 9.43 0.86 -16.55
N GLU A 370 8.70 1.38 -15.57
CA GLU A 370 7.38 0.87 -15.23
C GLU A 370 6.34 1.07 -16.35
N ARG A 371 6.57 2.00 -17.29
CA ARG A 371 5.72 2.17 -18.49
C ARG A 371 5.75 0.95 -19.42
N ILE A 372 6.70 0.03 -19.25
CA ILE A 372 6.74 -1.27 -19.95
C ILE A 372 5.49 -2.12 -19.64
N ALA A 373 4.77 -1.84 -18.55
CA ALA A 373 3.47 -2.44 -18.26
C ALA A 373 2.47 -2.27 -19.42
N MET A 374 2.43 -1.10 -20.05
CA MET A 374 1.46 -0.79 -21.10
C MET A 374 1.57 -1.72 -22.33
N PRO A 375 2.73 -1.83 -23.01
CA PRO A 375 2.86 -2.75 -24.14
C PRO A 375 2.65 -4.21 -23.72
N LEU A 376 3.05 -4.62 -22.50
CA LEU A 376 2.77 -5.96 -21.97
C LEU A 376 1.26 -6.20 -21.77
N LEU A 377 0.52 -5.21 -21.25
CA LEU A 377 -0.93 -5.27 -21.09
C LEU A 377 -1.63 -5.38 -22.45
N LEU A 378 -1.17 -4.64 -23.46
CA LEU A 378 -1.67 -4.74 -24.84
C LEU A 378 -1.49 -6.16 -25.40
N GLN A 379 -0.31 -6.78 -25.20
CA GLN A 379 -0.07 -8.17 -25.59
C GLN A 379 -1.00 -9.15 -24.87
N ALA A 380 -1.13 -9.00 -23.54
CA ALA A 380 -1.97 -9.85 -22.73
C ALA A 380 -3.46 -9.75 -23.12
N ALA A 381 -3.92 -8.55 -23.50
CA ALA A 381 -5.27 -8.28 -23.98
C ALA A 381 -5.54 -8.94 -25.34
N VAL A 382 -4.63 -8.80 -26.31
CA VAL A 382 -4.74 -9.46 -27.62
C VAL A 382 -4.78 -10.98 -27.47
N ALA A 383 -3.88 -11.55 -26.67
CA ALA A 383 -3.83 -13.00 -26.40
C ALA A 383 -5.11 -13.57 -25.77
N ARG A 384 -5.99 -12.70 -25.25
CA ARG A 384 -7.29 -13.04 -24.64
C ARG A 384 -8.49 -12.63 -25.48
N GLY A 385 -8.29 -12.06 -26.67
CA GLY A 385 -9.40 -11.52 -27.47
C GLY A 385 -10.09 -10.31 -26.83
N LEU A 386 -9.40 -9.60 -25.94
CA LEU A 386 -9.86 -8.35 -25.33
C LEU A 386 -9.46 -7.11 -26.14
N ALA A 387 -8.65 -7.28 -27.18
CA ALA A 387 -8.30 -6.23 -28.13
C ALA A 387 -8.07 -6.86 -29.51
N ASP A 388 -8.31 -6.09 -30.58
CA ASP A 388 -8.10 -6.55 -31.95
C ASP A 388 -6.58 -6.60 -32.26
N ALA A 389 -6.10 -7.80 -32.63
CA ALA A 389 -4.72 -8.00 -33.04
C ALA A 389 -4.34 -7.10 -34.24
N ALA A 390 -5.25 -6.89 -35.19
CA ALA A 390 -4.96 -6.08 -36.38
C ALA A 390 -4.69 -4.61 -36.04
N GLU A 391 -5.30 -4.08 -34.97
CA GLU A 391 -5.10 -2.72 -34.50
C GLU A 391 -3.87 -2.61 -33.57
N ILE A 392 -3.67 -3.59 -32.71
CA ILE A 392 -2.66 -3.55 -31.65
C ILE A 392 -1.27 -4.00 -32.14
N ASP A 393 -1.19 -5.02 -33.00
CA ASP A 393 0.08 -5.61 -33.40
C ASP A 393 1.04 -4.61 -34.09
N PRO A 394 0.58 -3.70 -34.98
CA PRO A 394 1.45 -2.65 -35.52
C PRO A 394 2.02 -1.69 -34.47
N LEU A 395 1.29 -1.46 -33.37
CA LEU A 395 1.77 -0.64 -32.26
C LEU A 395 2.88 -1.36 -31.50
N LEU A 396 2.71 -2.65 -31.28
CA LEU A 396 3.68 -3.51 -30.59
C LEU A 396 4.94 -3.71 -31.42
N GLU A 397 4.85 -3.87 -32.74
CA GLU A 397 6.02 -3.92 -33.63
C GLU A 397 6.82 -2.62 -33.60
N GLY A 398 6.13 -1.47 -33.66
CA GLY A 398 6.77 -0.17 -33.52
C GLY A 398 7.44 0.00 -32.14
N TRP A 399 6.77 -0.43 -31.07
CA TRP A 399 7.35 -0.38 -29.73
C TRP A 399 8.53 -1.36 -29.58
N ALA A 400 8.49 -2.54 -30.20
CA ALA A 400 9.60 -3.50 -30.20
C ALA A 400 10.85 -2.90 -30.86
N ALA A 401 10.69 -2.19 -31.98
CA ALA A 401 11.79 -1.47 -32.62
C ALA A 401 12.34 -0.33 -31.74
N PHE A 402 11.45 0.42 -31.09
CA PHE A 402 11.82 1.44 -30.10
C PHE A 402 12.59 0.84 -28.93
N ALA A 403 12.10 -0.25 -28.32
CA ALA A 403 12.73 -0.89 -27.16
C ALA A 403 14.13 -1.41 -27.49
N ARG A 404 14.30 -2.09 -28.64
CA ARG A 404 15.63 -2.55 -29.10
C ARG A 404 16.63 -1.40 -29.26
N ARG A 405 16.17 -0.23 -29.72
CA ARG A 405 17.04 0.92 -29.97
C ARG A 405 17.33 1.76 -28.74
N HIS A 406 16.34 1.93 -27.87
CA HIS A 406 16.34 2.98 -26.84
C HIS A 406 16.27 2.43 -25.41
N LEU A 407 15.71 1.25 -25.20
CA LEU A 407 15.58 0.64 -23.87
C LEU A 407 16.61 -0.46 -23.61
N LEU A 408 17.44 -0.77 -24.61
CA LEU A 408 18.55 -1.71 -24.50
C LEU A 408 19.82 -1.05 -25.02
N ASP A 409 20.97 -1.37 -24.43
CA ASP A 409 22.27 -1.11 -25.04
C ASP A 409 22.71 -2.25 -25.98
N ASP A 410 23.86 -2.09 -26.63
CA ASP A 410 24.39 -3.07 -27.58
C ASP A 410 24.72 -4.44 -26.93
N THR A 411 24.80 -4.50 -25.60
CA THR A 411 25.00 -5.73 -24.82
C THR A 411 23.69 -6.34 -24.32
N ALA A 412 22.54 -5.78 -24.72
CA ALA A 412 21.20 -6.11 -24.20
C ALA A 412 20.98 -5.75 -22.73
N ALA A 413 21.79 -4.84 -22.15
CA ALA A 413 21.53 -4.32 -20.81
C ALA A 413 20.40 -3.29 -20.85
N PRO A 414 19.48 -3.31 -19.87
CA PRO A 414 18.31 -2.43 -19.85
C PRO A 414 18.66 -0.97 -19.55
N ARG A 415 17.96 -0.05 -20.22
CA ARG A 415 18.00 1.40 -19.98
C ARG A 415 16.63 1.88 -19.48
N ARG A 416 16.64 2.83 -18.53
CA ARG A 416 15.43 3.41 -17.92
C ARG A 416 14.46 4.08 -18.90
N GLY A 417 14.94 4.54 -20.05
CA GLY A 417 14.14 5.33 -20.98
C GLY A 417 14.97 5.78 -22.18
N SER A 418 14.33 6.45 -23.12
CA SER A 418 14.94 6.88 -24.38
C SER A 418 15.82 8.13 -24.28
N GLN A 419 15.92 8.76 -23.11
CA GLN A 419 16.76 9.94 -22.91
C GLN A 419 18.24 9.59 -23.11
N THR A 420 19.05 10.55 -23.58
CA THR A 420 20.49 10.31 -23.81
C THR A 420 21.30 10.14 -22.53
N TRP A 421 20.84 10.73 -21.42
CA TRP A 421 21.48 10.58 -20.12
C TRP A 421 20.99 9.31 -19.42
N HIS A 422 21.92 8.45 -19.03
CA HIS A 422 21.64 7.22 -18.30
C HIS A 422 22.62 7.09 -17.14
N THR A 423 22.12 6.59 -16.00
CA THR A 423 22.91 6.34 -14.79
C THR A 423 23.44 4.90 -14.71
N GLY A 424 23.65 4.26 -15.87
CA GLY A 424 23.95 2.82 -15.97
C GLY A 424 22.70 1.96 -16.13
N PRO A 425 22.86 0.62 -16.13
CA PRO A 425 21.75 -0.31 -16.30
C PRO A 425 20.83 -0.33 -15.07
N ARG A 426 19.51 -0.47 -15.29
CA ARG A 426 18.53 -0.68 -14.21
C ARG A 426 18.00 -2.12 -14.26
N LEU A 427 18.46 -2.97 -13.34
CA LEU A 427 18.12 -4.39 -13.33
C LEU A 427 16.63 -4.69 -13.11
N TYR A 428 15.85 -3.78 -12.52
CA TYR A 428 14.39 -3.90 -12.43
C TYR A 428 13.71 -4.03 -13.79
N ASP A 429 14.26 -3.37 -14.82
CA ASP A 429 13.65 -3.33 -16.15
C ASP A 429 13.91 -4.64 -16.95
N THR A 430 14.89 -5.45 -16.51
CA THR A 430 15.27 -6.73 -17.13
C THR A 430 14.08 -7.66 -17.34
N PRO A 431 13.36 -8.12 -16.29
CA PRO A 431 12.26 -9.06 -16.48
C PRO A 431 11.17 -8.52 -17.39
N TRP A 432 10.90 -7.22 -17.35
CA TRP A 432 9.81 -6.62 -18.10
C TRP A 432 10.12 -6.60 -19.61
N LEU A 433 11.34 -6.22 -19.98
CA LEU A 433 11.81 -6.26 -21.37
C LEU A 433 11.93 -7.70 -21.88
N ALA A 434 12.52 -8.61 -21.08
CA ALA A 434 12.63 -10.02 -21.45
C ALA A 434 11.25 -10.64 -21.68
N ARG A 435 10.28 -10.37 -20.79
CA ARG A 435 8.91 -10.86 -20.90
C ARG A 435 8.23 -10.35 -22.18
N PHE A 436 8.45 -9.09 -22.54
CA PHE A 436 7.87 -8.54 -23.76
C PHE A 436 8.31 -9.33 -24.99
N PHE A 437 9.63 -9.52 -25.17
CA PHE A 437 10.15 -10.24 -26.34
C PHE A 437 9.81 -11.73 -26.30
N HIS A 438 9.79 -12.36 -25.12
CA HIS A 438 9.26 -13.72 -24.96
C HIS A 438 7.83 -13.85 -25.49
N ASP A 439 6.94 -12.92 -25.12
CA ASP A 439 5.54 -12.96 -25.55
C ASP A 439 5.39 -12.64 -27.05
N ARG A 440 6.28 -11.82 -27.65
CA ARG A 440 6.36 -11.65 -29.11
C ARG A 440 6.76 -12.94 -29.82
N HIS A 441 7.76 -13.65 -29.31
CA HIS A 441 8.14 -14.97 -29.83
C HIS A 441 6.96 -15.94 -29.73
N ARG A 442 6.31 -16.02 -28.57
CA ARG A 442 5.16 -16.92 -28.37
C ARG A 442 4.02 -16.66 -29.37
N PHE A 443 3.79 -15.41 -29.73
CA PHE A 443 2.71 -15.04 -30.65
C PHE A 443 3.07 -15.26 -32.12
N HIS A 444 4.31 -14.95 -32.53
CA HIS A 444 4.71 -14.97 -33.95
C HIS A 444 5.65 -16.12 -34.35
N GLY A 445 6.18 -16.87 -33.39
CA GLY A 445 7.17 -17.93 -33.60
C GLY A 445 8.56 -17.43 -34.04
N ARG A 446 8.93 -16.17 -33.74
CA ARG A 446 10.19 -15.54 -34.22
C ARG A 446 11.38 -15.91 -33.33
N PRO A 447 12.42 -16.61 -33.82
CA PRO A 447 13.57 -17.00 -33.00
C PRO A 447 14.37 -15.82 -32.46
N ASP A 448 14.51 -14.73 -33.23
CA ASP A 448 15.24 -13.53 -32.81
C ASP A 448 14.67 -12.85 -31.56
N ASP A 449 13.35 -12.95 -31.37
CA ASP A 449 12.68 -12.41 -30.17
C ASP A 449 13.01 -13.26 -28.93
N LEU A 450 13.03 -14.59 -29.07
CA LEU A 450 13.41 -15.50 -27.99
C LEU A 450 14.89 -15.34 -27.64
N ASP A 451 15.76 -15.26 -28.65
CA ASP A 451 17.19 -15.03 -28.45
C ASP A 451 17.44 -13.73 -27.67
N LEU A 452 16.76 -12.64 -28.05
CA LEU A 452 16.88 -11.36 -27.36
C LEU A 452 16.36 -11.45 -25.92
N ALA A 453 15.21 -12.09 -25.69
CA ALA A 453 14.66 -12.29 -24.35
C ALA A 453 15.66 -13.02 -23.43
N ALA A 454 16.29 -14.08 -23.94
CA ALA A 454 17.30 -14.83 -23.21
C ALA A 454 18.58 -14.01 -22.98
N ARG A 455 19.06 -13.25 -23.98
CA ARG A 455 20.24 -12.38 -23.83
C ARG A 455 20.05 -11.30 -22.77
N ILE A 456 18.85 -10.72 -22.67
CA ILE A 456 18.53 -9.72 -21.63
C ILE A 456 18.69 -10.34 -20.22
N LEU A 457 18.20 -11.55 -20.02
CA LEU A 457 18.31 -12.27 -18.74
C LEU A 457 19.75 -12.65 -18.42
N GLU A 458 20.47 -13.23 -19.38
CA GLU A 458 21.88 -13.59 -19.25
C GLU A 458 22.73 -12.37 -18.88
N ARG A 459 22.51 -11.26 -19.61
CA ARG A 459 23.21 -10.01 -19.35
C ARG A 459 22.91 -9.47 -17.96
N SER A 460 21.68 -9.60 -17.49
CA SER A 460 21.32 -9.21 -16.13
C SER A 460 22.09 -10.01 -15.09
N PHE A 461 22.24 -11.33 -15.25
CA PHE A 461 23.03 -12.14 -14.33
C PHE A 461 24.52 -11.77 -14.34
N GLU A 462 25.10 -11.47 -15.51
CA GLU A 462 26.47 -10.94 -15.62
C GLU A 462 26.66 -9.61 -14.88
N LEU A 463 25.63 -8.78 -14.85
CA LEU A 463 25.60 -7.48 -14.17
C LEU A 463 25.26 -7.57 -12.67
N GLY A 464 25.19 -8.78 -12.10
CA GLY A 464 24.90 -8.98 -10.67
C GLY A 464 23.43 -9.23 -10.35
N GLY A 465 22.60 -9.54 -11.34
CA GLY A 465 21.17 -9.84 -11.16
C GLY A 465 20.88 -10.99 -10.20
N ALA A 466 21.84 -11.90 -9.97
CA ALA A 466 21.71 -12.96 -8.96
C ALA A 466 21.62 -12.43 -7.52
N GLY A 467 22.11 -11.22 -7.26
CA GLY A 467 22.02 -10.54 -5.96
C GLY A 467 20.96 -9.44 -5.91
N HIS A 468 20.06 -9.38 -6.89
CA HIS A 468 19.09 -8.29 -7.04
C HIS A 468 17.66 -8.84 -7.18
N LEU A 469 16.78 -8.50 -6.24
CA LEU A 469 15.37 -8.93 -6.21
C LEU A 469 14.50 -8.12 -7.18
N SER A 470 14.73 -8.27 -8.49
CA SER A 470 13.91 -7.64 -9.53
C SER A 470 12.50 -8.24 -9.57
N ILE A 471 11.48 -7.37 -9.60
CA ILE A 471 10.06 -7.77 -9.68
C ILE A 471 9.81 -8.58 -10.96
N GLY A 472 9.40 -9.84 -10.80
CA GLY A 472 9.06 -10.72 -11.93
C GLY A 472 10.26 -11.40 -12.60
N LEU A 473 11.46 -11.37 -12.00
CA LEU A 473 12.65 -12.04 -12.54
C LEU A 473 12.47 -13.55 -12.70
N SER A 474 12.23 -14.27 -11.60
CA SER A 474 12.15 -15.74 -11.65
C SER A 474 11.00 -16.26 -12.53
N PRO A 475 9.77 -15.71 -12.50
CA PRO A 475 8.69 -16.22 -13.35
C PRO A 475 8.96 -15.97 -14.83
N THR A 476 9.57 -14.82 -15.16
CA THR A 476 9.92 -14.49 -16.55
C THR A 476 11.04 -15.40 -17.05
N ALA A 477 12.08 -15.60 -16.25
CA ALA A 477 13.19 -16.47 -16.62
C ALA A 477 12.73 -17.91 -16.83
N LEU A 478 11.84 -18.44 -15.99
CA LEU A 478 11.25 -19.78 -16.21
C LEU A 478 10.43 -19.87 -17.49
N ALA A 479 9.64 -18.84 -17.83
CA ALA A 479 8.90 -18.81 -19.09
C ALA A 479 9.85 -18.82 -20.30
N VAL A 480 10.94 -18.04 -20.25
CA VAL A 480 11.98 -18.05 -21.28
C VAL A 480 12.68 -19.41 -21.35
N CYS A 481 13.02 -20.04 -20.22
CA CYS A 481 13.59 -21.39 -20.20
C CYS A 481 12.69 -22.42 -20.90
N ALA A 482 11.39 -22.41 -20.64
CA ALA A 482 10.45 -23.30 -21.30
C ALA A 482 10.37 -23.08 -22.82
N ALA A 483 10.43 -21.81 -23.26
CA ALA A 483 10.48 -21.48 -24.68
C ALA A 483 11.81 -21.91 -25.33
N LEU A 484 12.94 -21.75 -24.64
CA LEU A 484 14.26 -22.22 -25.11
C LEU A 484 14.30 -23.73 -25.28
N GLU A 485 13.71 -24.51 -24.37
CA GLU A 485 13.60 -25.96 -24.52
C GLU A 485 12.76 -26.36 -25.74
N ALA A 486 11.63 -25.69 -25.96
CA ALA A 486 10.79 -25.90 -27.13
C ALA A 486 11.52 -25.55 -28.44
N ASP A 487 12.47 -24.61 -28.39
CA ASP A 487 13.34 -24.20 -29.50
C ASP A 487 14.67 -24.99 -29.56
N ALA A 488 14.76 -26.12 -28.85
CA ALA A 488 15.93 -27.01 -28.82
C ALA A 488 17.24 -26.36 -28.30
N GLN A 489 17.13 -25.46 -27.32
CA GLN A 489 18.25 -24.82 -26.60
C GLN A 489 18.27 -25.18 -25.09
N PRO A 490 18.26 -26.47 -24.71
CA PRO A 490 18.15 -26.88 -23.30
C PRO A 490 19.35 -26.43 -22.44
N ASP A 491 20.58 -26.45 -22.96
CA ASP A 491 21.77 -26.04 -22.20
C ASP A 491 21.68 -24.57 -21.72
N ARG A 492 21.07 -23.71 -22.54
CA ARG A 492 20.87 -22.30 -22.23
C ARG A 492 19.79 -22.12 -21.16
N ALA A 493 18.71 -22.91 -21.25
CA ALA A 493 17.65 -22.96 -20.26
C ALA A 493 18.16 -23.45 -18.89
N ASP A 494 18.98 -24.50 -18.87
CA ASP A 494 19.55 -25.08 -17.65
C ASP A 494 20.50 -24.11 -16.95
N LYS A 495 21.34 -23.40 -17.70
CA LYS A 495 22.21 -22.36 -17.14
C LYS A 495 21.42 -21.26 -16.43
N LEU A 496 20.31 -20.80 -17.01
CA LEU A 496 19.44 -19.79 -16.39
C LEU A 496 18.74 -20.33 -15.13
N ARG A 497 18.28 -21.59 -15.14
CA ARG A 497 17.71 -22.24 -13.96
C ARG A 497 18.72 -22.37 -12.84
N ASP A 498 19.95 -22.78 -13.15
CA ASP A 498 21.04 -22.89 -12.17
C ASP A 498 21.36 -21.52 -11.54
N GLN A 499 21.35 -20.45 -12.34
CA GLN A 499 21.52 -19.09 -11.83
C GLN A 499 20.38 -18.66 -10.88
N LEU A 500 19.13 -19.00 -11.18
CA LEU A 500 18.00 -18.76 -10.29
C LEU A 500 18.12 -19.54 -8.97
N VAL A 501 18.42 -20.84 -9.04
CA VAL A 501 18.57 -21.69 -7.84
C VAL A 501 19.75 -21.20 -7.00
N GLY A 502 20.87 -20.82 -7.64
CA GLY A 502 22.01 -20.21 -6.96
C GLY A 502 21.65 -18.91 -6.24
N SER A 503 20.94 -18.01 -6.92
CA SER A 503 20.42 -16.76 -6.35
C SER A 503 19.51 -17.03 -5.13
N ALA A 504 18.58 -17.98 -5.24
CA ALA A 504 17.72 -18.39 -4.15
C ALA A 504 18.53 -18.86 -2.92
N ARG A 505 19.56 -19.70 -3.12
CA ARG A 505 20.45 -20.15 -2.04
C ARG A 505 21.18 -18.99 -1.39
N THR A 506 21.66 -18.02 -2.17
CA THR A 506 22.30 -16.81 -1.63
C THR A 506 21.34 -16.02 -0.73
N PHE A 507 20.08 -15.82 -1.12
CA PHE A 507 19.11 -15.10 -0.29
C PHE A 507 18.66 -15.88 0.94
N VAL A 508 18.59 -17.22 0.87
CA VAL A 508 18.39 -18.04 2.07
C VAL A 508 19.56 -17.84 3.04
N ALA A 509 20.80 -17.86 2.54
CA ALA A 509 22.00 -17.67 3.36
C ALA A 509 22.10 -16.26 3.96
N ALA A 510 21.62 -15.24 3.24
CA ALA A 510 21.57 -13.85 3.72
C ALA A 510 20.58 -13.67 4.91
N GLY A 511 19.64 -14.60 5.12
CA GLY A 511 18.71 -14.54 6.23
C GLY A 511 17.83 -13.29 6.16
N ARG A 512 17.97 -12.40 7.17
CA ARG A 512 17.27 -11.11 7.25
C ARG A 512 18.06 -9.94 6.64
N GLN A 513 19.33 -10.16 6.26
CA GLN A 513 20.22 -9.12 5.71
C GLN A 513 20.02 -8.98 4.20
N LEU A 514 18.78 -8.67 3.81
CA LEU A 514 18.44 -8.46 2.40
C LEU A 514 19.10 -7.16 1.89
N PRO A 515 19.62 -7.15 0.66
CA PRO A 515 20.18 -5.94 0.07
C PRO A 515 19.10 -4.87 -0.09
N ALA A 516 19.46 -3.63 0.24
CA ALA A 516 18.61 -2.47 -0.01
C ALA A 516 18.48 -2.21 -1.52
N HIS A 517 17.30 -1.75 -1.92
CA HIS A 517 17.03 -1.30 -3.27
C HIS A 517 16.72 0.20 -3.28
N GLU A 518 15.66 0.64 -3.96
CA GLU A 518 15.22 2.04 -3.99
C GLU A 518 14.70 2.49 -2.61
N VAL A 519 14.06 1.57 -1.88
CA VAL A 519 13.76 1.65 -0.44
C VAL A 519 14.51 0.52 0.26
N ALA A 520 14.98 0.73 1.50
CA ALA A 520 15.87 -0.24 2.14
C ALA A 520 15.14 -1.50 2.66
N TYR A 521 13.84 -1.41 2.95
CA TYR A 521 12.96 -2.55 3.17
C TYR A 521 11.56 -2.20 2.69
N GLU A 522 10.97 -3.00 1.81
CA GLU A 522 9.60 -2.76 1.32
C GLU A 522 8.97 -4.07 0.84
N GLN A 523 7.64 -4.03 0.65
CA GLN A 523 6.89 -5.18 0.18
C GLN A 523 7.36 -5.70 -1.19
N SER A 524 7.82 -4.82 -2.10
CA SER A 524 8.38 -5.21 -3.40
C SER A 524 9.85 -5.66 -3.35
N ILE A 525 10.40 -5.90 -2.15
CA ILE A 525 11.59 -6.72 -1.93
C ILE A 525 11.16 -8.12 -1.47
N VAL A 526 10.22 -8.20 -0.53
CA VAL A 526 9.78 -9.46 0.08
C VAL A 526 8.97 -10.33 -0.90
N ALA A 527 8.08 -9.75 -1.71
CA ALA A 527 7.31 -10.52 -2.69
C ALA A 527 8.22 -11.17 -3.76
N PRO A 528 9.15 -10.44 -4.44
CA PRO A 528 10.09 -11.07 -5.35
C PRO A 528 11.01 -12.12 -4.70
N LEU A 529 11.37 -11.95 -3.43
CA LEU A 529 12.12 -12.97 -2.67
C LEU A 529 11.31 -14.26 -2.55
N LEU A 530 10.05 -14.18 -2.12
CA LEU A 530 9.20 -15.36 -2.00
C LEU A 530 8.96 -16.02 -3.36
N ASP A 531 8.72 -15.24 -4.42
CA ASP A 531 8.57 -15.76 -5.78
C ASP A 531 9.81 -16.55 -6.24
N LEU A 532 11.02 -16.03 -5.97
CA LEU A 532 12.27 -16.72 -6.28
C LEU A 532 12.41 -18.04 -5.51
N LEU A 533 12.07 -18.04 -4.22
CA LEU A 533 12.11 -19.25 -3.39
C LEU A 533 11.08 -20.29 -3.83
N ILE A 534 9.87 -19.86 -4.19
CA ILE A 534 8.81 -20.73 -4.73
C ILE A 534 9.27 -21.40 -6.01
N ASP A 535 9.87 -20.63 -6.92
CA ASP A 535 10.37 -21.16 -8.19
C ASP A 535 11.56 -22.10 -7.99
N ALA A 536 12.49 -21.77 -7.09
CA ALA A 536 13.61 -22.64 -6.75
C ALA A 536 13.13 -23.95 -6.09
N HIS A 537 12.12 -23.90 -5.21
CA HIS A 537 11.51 -25.09 -4.65
C HIS A 537 10.85 -25.95 -5.73
N THR A 538 10.12 -25.33 -6.65
CA THR A 538 9.45 -26.02 -7.75
C THR A 538 10.45 -26.72 -8.68
N LEU A 539 11.58 -26.07 -8.98
CA LEU A 539 12.63 -26.64 -9.82
C LEU A 539 13.37 -27.81 -9.18
N THR A 540 13.60 -27.77 -7.87
CA THR A 540 14.57 -28.66 -7.20
C THR A 540 13.95 -29.68 -6.26
N GLY A 541 12.74 -29.41 -5.75
CA GLY A 541 12.14 -30.15 -4.64
C GLY A 541 12.89 -30.01 -3.31
N ASP A 542 13.89 -29.13 -3.21
CA ASP A 542 14.72 -28.97 -2.01
C ASP A 542 13.87 -28.38 -0.86
N PRO A 543 13.77 -29.06 0.31
CA PRO A 543 13.00 -28.57 1.45
C PRO A 543 13.56 -27.26 2.03
N LEU A 544 14.84 -26.95 1.80
CA LEU A 544 15.45 -25.68 2.20
C LEU A 544 14.61 -24.47 1.77
N PHE A 545 14.15 -24.48 0.51
CA PHE A 545 13.38 -23.37 -0.02
C PHE A 545 11.96 -23.34 0.54
N HIS A 546 11.35 -24.51 0.79
CA HIS A 546 10.03 -24.60 1.43
C HIS A 546 10.05 -24.00 2.84
N ASP A 547 11.01 -24.40 3.66
CA ASP A 547 11.20 -23.88 5.01
C ASP A 547 11.46 -22.36 4.98
N ALA A 548 12.26 -21.90 4.01
CA ALA A 548 12.54 -20.48 3.83
C ALA A 548 11.30 -19.66 3.44
N ILE A 549 10.40 -20.22 2.61
CA ILE A 549 9.10 -19.59 2.28
C ILE A 549 8.24 -19.50 3.54
N ALA A 550 8.11 -20.59 4.29
CA ALA A 550 7.28 -20.63 5.50
C ALA A 550 7.77 -19.63 6.56
N GLU A 551 9.09 -19.48 6.71
CA GLU A 551 9.69 -18.52 7.65
C GLU A 551 9.37 -17.06 7.30
N ARG A 552 9.33 -16.74 6.00
CA ARG A 552 9.30 -15.36 5.45
C ARG A 552 7.92 -14.92 4.99
N LEU A 553 6.97 -15.84 4.82
CA LEU A 553 5.58 -15.51 4.49
C LEU A 553 4.95 -14.49 5.47
N PRO A 554 5.17 -14.59 6.81
CA PRO A 554 4.70 -13.57 7.74
C PRO A 554 5.26 -12.16 7.47
N TRP A 555 6.47 -12.03 6.91
CA TRP A 555 7.06 -10.74 6.56
C TRP A 555 6.24 -10.07 5.46
N LEU A 556 5.80 -10.83 4.45
CA LEU A 556 4.96 -10.30 3.37
C LEU A 556 3.56 -9.93 3.88
N LEU A 557 2.95 -10.79 4.69
CA LEU A 557 1.59 -10.60 5.19
C LEU A 557 1.48 -9.40 6.14
N ALA A 558 2.52 -9.11 6.93
CA ALA A 558 2.50 -8.00 7.88
C ALA A 558 2.38 -6.61 7.24
N PHE A 559 2.72 -6.45 5.95
CA PHE A 559 2.52 -5.16 5.26
C PHE A 559 1.04 -4.80 5.10
N GLY A 560 0.14 -5.79 5.01
CA GLY A 560 -1.29 -5.60 4.77
C GLY A 560 -2.11 -5.73 6.04
N GLY A 561 -2.93 -4.73 6.36
CA GLY A 561 -3.72 -4.72 7.60
C GLY A 561 -5.15 -5.25 7.43
N PRO A 562 -5.87 -5.51 8.54
CA PRO A 562 -7.21 -6.07 8.53
C PRO A 562 -8.31 -5.02 8.33
N GLN A 563 -7.96 -3.77 7.93
CA GLN A 563 -8.93 -2.68 7.85
C GLN A 563 -10.15 -3.09 7.03
N PRO A 564 -11.37 -2.86 7.52
CA PRO A 564 -12.60 -3.29 6.87
C PRO A 564 -13.02 -2.31 5.77
N HIS A 565 -12.10 -1.95 4.87
CA HIS A 565 -12.20 -0.83 3.93
C HIS A 565 -11.62 -1.21 2.56
N ALA A 566 -12.30 -0.85 1.48
CA ALA A 566 -11.96 -1.22 0.11
C ALA A 566 -10.49 -1.00 -0.26
N ARG A 567 -9.95 0.18 0.09
CA ARG A 567 -8.56 0.57 -0.23
C ARG A 567 -7.49 0.05 0.73
N LEU A 568 -7.86 -0.58 1.84
CA LEU A 568 -6.93 -0.87 2.93
C LEU A 568 -6.85 -2.37 3.29
N HIS A 569 -7.92 -3.14 3.08
CA HIS A 569 -7.97 -4.54 3.49
C HIS A 569 -6.94 -5.40 2.76
N GLY A 570 -5.93 -5.91 3.49
CA GLY A 570 -4.83 -6.70 2.93
C GLY A 570 -3.86 -5.90 2.05
N ILE A 571 -4.08 -4.59 1.88
CA ILE A 571 -3.26 -3.76 0.99
C ILE A 571 -1.97 -3.38 1.71
N ALA A 572 -0.84 -3.75 1.11
CA ALA A 572 0.48 -3.44 1.61
C ALA A 572 0.69 -1.94 1.79
N ILE A 573 1.20 -1.54 2.96
CA ILE A 573 1.60 -0.15 3.23
C ILE A 573 2.68 0.29 2.23
N ARG A 574 2.38 1.37 1.51
CA ARG A 574 3.31 2.11 0.64
C ARG A 574 3.03 3.59 0.81
N HIS A 575 4.05 4.45 0.79
CA HIS A 575 3.86 5.85 1.18
C HIS A 575 4.78 6.87 0.48
N TRP A 576 5.31 6.53 -0.69
CA TRP A 576 6.22 7.41 -1.46
C TRP A 576 5.85 7.55 -2.93
N ASP A 577 5.08 6.61 -3.49
CA ASP A 577 4.88 6.52 -4.93
C ASP A 577 4.16 7.75 -5.51
N GLY A 578 3.26 8.39 -4.75
CA GLY A 578 2.64 9.66 -5.15
C GLY A 578 3.65 10.80 -5.37
N TYR A 579 4.83 10.73 -4.74
CA TYR A 579 5.90 11.69 -4.96
C TYR A 579 6.73 11.34 -6.19
N TRP A 580 7.16 10.09 -6.32
CA TRP A 580 8.05 9.65 -7.39
C TRP A 580 7.34 9.56 -8.74
N PHE A 581 6.10 9.06 -8.76
CA PHE A 581 5.37 8.76 -9.99
C PHE A 581 4.25 9.77 -10.27
N GLY A 582 3.69 10.44 -9.25
CA GLY A 582 2.56 11.36 -9.41
C GLY A 582 2.91 12.78 -9.84
N ALA A 583 2.02 13.43 -10.59
CA ALA A 583 2.13 14.82 -11.02
C ALA A 583 2.09 15.82 -9.83
N ASN A 584 1.36 15.48 -8.77
CA ASN A 584 1.21 16.36 -7.60
C ASN A 584 2.45 16.36 -6.68
N ARG A 585 3.37 15.39 -6.88
CA ARG A 585 4.59 15.21 -6.08
C ARG A 585 4.27 15.19 -4.57
N LEU A 586 3.31 14.35 -4.19
CA LEU A 586 2.88 14.22 -2.81
C LEU A 586 3.43 12.94 -2.18
N TRP A 587 4.23 13.10 -1.13
CA TRP A 587 4.53 12.01 -0.22
C TRP A 587 3.27 11.56 0.53
N GLY A 588 3.39 10.52 1.36
CA GLY A 588 2.31 10.01 2.21
C GLY A 588 1.71 8.72 1.68
N ASP A 589 0.88 8.09 2.50
CA ASP A 589 0.31 6.76 2.22
C ASP A 589 -0.43 6.71 0.88
N VAL A 590 -0.15 5.67 0.08
CA VAL A 590 -0.77 5.44 -1.23
C VAL A 590 -1.60 4.16 -1.18
N PHE A 591 -2.93 4.31 -1.16
CA PHE A 591 -3.85 3.19 -0.95
C PHE A 591 -4.99 3.12 -1.99
N PRO A 592 -5.08 2.04 -2.79
CA PRO A 592 -4.00 1.09 -3.05
C PRO A 592 -2.96 1.71 -3.99
N HIS A 593 -1.70 1.36 -3.79
CA HIS A 593 -0.69 1.44 -4.84
C HIS A 593 -0.64 0.10 -5.60
N TYR A 594 -0.46 0.14 -6.91
CA TYR A 594 -0.56 -1.06 -7.76
C TYR A 594 0.44 -2.17 -7.38
N TRP A 595 1.62 -1.86 -6.83
CA TRP A 595 2.56 -2.89 -6.36
C TRP A 595 2.04 -3.70 -5.17
N SER A 596 0.97 -3.28 -4.48
CA SER A 596 0.33 -4.13 -3.48
C SER A 596 -0.15 -5.46 -4.08
N THR A 597 -0.42 -5.50 -5.39
CA THR A 597 -0.81 -6.70 -6.14
C THR A 597 0.28 -7.78 -6.15
N LEU A 598 1.55 -7.44 -5.90
CA LEU A 598 2.62 -8.43 -5.76
C LEU A 598 2.33 -9.39 -4.59
N THR A 599 1.70 -8.89 -3.52
CA THR A 599 1.26 -9.76 -2.41
C THR A 599 0.29 -10.81 -2.94
N ALA A 600 -0.74 -10.39 -3.68
CA ALA A 600 -1.75 -11.31 -4.21
C ALA A 600 -1.15 -12.39 -5.12
N VAL A 601 -0.32 -11.99 -6.09
CA VAL A 601 0.24 -12.95 -7.06
C VAL A 601 1.20 -13.94 -6.39
N THR A 602 2.00 -13.50 -5.41
CA THR A 602 2.86 -14.40 -4.62
C THR A 602 2.03 -15.37 -3.78
N LEU A 603 0.96 -14.91 -3.13
CA LEU A 603 0.08 -15.78 -2.33
C LEU A 603 -0.58 -16.88 -3.17
N LEU A 604 -1.01 -16.55 -4.39
CA LEU A 604 -1.63 -17.53 -5.31
C LEU A 604 -0.64 -18.59 -5.81
N ARG A 605 0.66 -18.31 -5.74
CA ARG A 605 1.74 -19.22 -6.16
C ARG A 605 2.34 -20.05 -5.03
N LEU A 606 1.92 -19.83 -3.79
CA LEU A 606 2.42 -20.58 -2.65
C LEU A 606 2.28 -22.10 -2.86
N PRO A 607 3.25 -22.90 -2.37
CA PRO A 607 3.10 -24.35 -2.31
C PRO A 607 1.78 -24.72 -1.62
N SER A 608 1.12 -25.79 -2.07
CA SER A 608 -0.19 -26.19 -1.54
C SER A 608 -0.20 -26.48 -0.03
N THR A 609 0.96 -26.77 0.55
CA THR A 609 1.16 -26.97 1.99
C THR A 609 1.20 -25.66 2.80
N LEU A 610 1.39 -24.51 2.14
CA LEU A 610 1.43 -23.17 2.75
C LEU A 610 0.28 -22.26 2.27
N ARG A 611 -0.33 -22.56 1.13
CA ARG A 611 -1.50 -21.84 0.62
C ARG A 611 -2.76 -22.22 1.39
N THR A 612 -3.49 -21.21 1.87
CA THR A 612 -4.70 -21.38 2.67
C THR A 612 -5.87 -20.60 2.08
N ALA A 613 -7.10 -20.94 2.47
CA ALA A 613 -8.28 -20.15 2.11
C ALA A 613 -8.20 -18.70 2.63
N ALA A 614 -7.46 -18.44 3.72
CA ALA A 614 -7.23 -17.09 4.21
C ALA A 614 -6.32 -16.29 3.27
N THR A 615 -5.21 -16.89 2.82
CA THR A 615 -4.32 -16.24 1.83
C THR A 615 -5.01 -16.03 0.49
N ASP A 616 -5.90 -16.93 0.08
CA ASP A 616 -6.71 -16.76 -1.14
C ASP A 616 -7.66 -15.57 -1.05
N ARG A 617 -8.34 -15.40 0.11
CA ARG A 617 -9.20 -14.23 0.35
C ARG A 617 -8.42 -12.93 0.35
N VAL A 618 -7.21 -12.91 0.93
CA VAL A 618 -6.33 -11.73 0.88
C VAL A 618 -5.93 -11.43 -0.56
N ALA A 619 -5.55 -12.44 -1.34
CA ALA A 619 -5.18 -12.25 -2.74
C ALA A 619 -6.34 -11.66 -3.57
N ASP A 620 -7.55 -12.21 -3.45
CA ASP A 620 -8.75 -11.69 -4.13
C ASP A 620 -9.08 -10.25 -3.70
N ALA A 621 -9.05 -9.96 -2.40
CA ALA A 621 -9.30 -8.62 -1.88
C ALA A 621 -8.29 -7.60 -2.42
N VAL A 622 -7.00 -7.95 -2.47
CA VAL A 622 -5.93 -7.08 -2.97
C VAL A 622 -6.08 -6.79 -4.46
N LEU A 623 -6.39 -7.79 -5.28
CA LEU A 623 -6.62 -7.62 -6.71
C LEU A 623 -7.83 -6.71 -6.96
N ARG A 624 -8.96 -7.00 -6.31
CA ARG A 624 -10.18 -6.21 -6.49
C ARG A 624 -10.03 -4.78 -5.99
N ALA A 625 -9.38 -4.55 -4.84
CA ALA A 625 -9.16 -3.21 -4.31
C ALA A 625 -8.44 -2.29 -5.30
N ASN A 626 -7.46 -2.82 -6.05
CA ASN A 626 -6.70 -2.05 -7.04
C ASN A 626 -7.53 -1.59 -8.24
N MET A 627 -8.75 -2.10 -8.42
CA MET A 627 -9.70 -1.54 -9.39
C MET A 627 -10.10 -0.10 -9.06
N ALA A 628 -9.97 0.33 -7.80
CA ALA A 628 -10.26 1.71 -7.37
C ALA A 628 -9.34 2.78 -8.01
N ASN A 629 -8.31 2.37 -8.76
CA ASN A 629 -7.39 3.26 -9.49
C ASN A 629 -7.80 3.49 -10.95
N TYR A 630 -8.92 2.91 -11.40
CA TYR A 630 -9.41 2.99 -12.78
C TYR A 630 -10.76 3.70 -12.85
N SER A 631 -10.99 4.41 -13.94
CA SER A 631 -12.25 5.10 -14.20
C SER A 631 -13.04 4.42 -15.32
N GLU A 632 -14.35 4.69 -15.37
CA GLU A 632 -15.25 4.10 -16.38
C GLU A 632 -14.87 4.43 -17.82
N ASP A 633 -14.12 5.50 -18.07
CA ASP A 633 -13.65 5.91 -19.41
C ASP A 633 -12.31 5.26 -19.81
N GLY A 634 -11.73 4.42 -18.95
CA GLY A 634 -10.42 3.79 -19.15
C GLY A 634 -9.24 4.66 -18.71
N SER A 635 -9.46 5.89 -18.25
CA SER A 635 -8.44 6.66 -17.54
C SER A 635 -8.13 5.99 -16.19
N ALA A 636 -6.99 6.35 -15.61
CA ALA A 636 -6.52 5.76 -14.36
C ALA A 636 -5.57 6.70 -13.62
N THR A 637 -5.30 6.39 -12.36
CA THR A 637 -4.35 7.13 -11.52
C THR A 637 -3.19 6.23 -11.10
N CYS A 638 -1.98 6.77 -11.05
CA CYS A 638 -0.81 6.07 -10.52
C CYS A 638 -0.84 5.94 -8.99
N ALA A 639 -1.53 6.84 -8.29
CA ALA A 639 -1.51 6.89 -6.84
C ALA A 639 -2.76 7.58 -6.28
N PHE A 640 -3.43 6.95 -5.31
CA PHE A 640 -4.38 7.64 -4.42
C PHE A 640 -3.70 7.94 -3.09
N VAL A 641 -3.37 9.21 -2.83
CA VAL A 641 -2.70 9.62 -1.59
C VAL A 641 -3.76 9.74 -0.49
N MET A 642 -3.80 8.76 0.40
CA MET A 642 -4.90 8.48 1.34
C MET A 642 -5.09 9.48 2.50
N PRO A 643 -4.04 10.01 3.16
CA PRO A 643 -4.20 10.86 4.35
C PRO A 643 -5.00 12.12 4.03
N SER A 644 -5.64 12.71 5.03
CA SER A 644 -6.32 14.01 4.88
C SER A 644 -5.35 15.10 4.44
N THR A 645 -4.18 15.13 5.07
CA THR A 645 -3.08 16.02 4.68
C THR A 645 -1.73 15.33 4.81
N VAL A 646 -0.76 15.80 4.03
CA VAL A 646 0.66 15.44 4.15
C VAL A 646 1.47 16.72 4.32
N ASP A 647 2.18 16.86 5.45
CA ASP A 647 2.86 18.11 5.84
C ASP A 647 1.95 19.35 5.71
N GLY A 648 0.69 19.20 6.12
CA GLY A 648 -0.34 20.25 6.06
C GLY A 648 -0.92 20.53 4.67
N ARG A 649 -0.38 19.96 3.58
CA ARG A 649 -0.97 20.04 2.24
C ARG A 649 -2.15 19.08 2.14
N ALA A 650 -3.29 19.55 1.64
CA ALA A 650 -4.45 18.70 1.39
C ALA A 650 -4.09 17.53 0.45
N ALA A 651 -4.50 16.34 0.85
CA ALA A 651 -4.35 15.09 0.11
C ALA A 651 -5.72 14.40 0.00
N HIS A 652 -5.83 13.11 0.32
CA HIS A 652 -7.02 12.30 0.15
C HIS A 652 -7.57 12.40 -1.29
N THR A 653 -6.69 12.21 -2.26
CA THR A 653 -6.98 12.44 -3.68
C THR A 653 -6.23 11.47 -4.58
N ALA A 654 -6.85 11.14 -5.71
CA ALA A 654 -6.16 10.55 -6.85
C ALA A 654 -5.18 11.56 -7.45
N ASP A 655 -3.97 11.09 -7.79
CA ASP A 655 -3.05 11.84 -8.62
C ASP A 655 -3.57 11.89 -10.06
N PRO A 656 -3.50 13.05 -10.74
CA PRO A 656 -4.04 13.19 -12.10
C PRO A 656 -3.16 12.53 -13.16
N LEU A 657 -2.05 11.87 -12.81
CA LEU A 657 -1.20 11.18 -13.77
C LEU A 657 -1.58 9.71 -13.90
N ALA A 658 -1.89 9.27 -15.13
CA ALA A 658 -1.82 7.86 -15.49
C ALA A 658 -0.37 7.57 -15.90
N ASN A 659 0.31 6.71 -15.14
CA ASN A 659 1.75 6.47 -15.28
C ASN A 659 2.04 4.97 -15.44
N ASP A 660 2.02 4.23 -14.34
CA ASP A 660 2.60 2.91 -14.18
C ASP A 660 1.65 1.88 -13.55
N GLN A 661 0.45 2.29 -13.15
CA GLN A 661 -0.54 1.43 -12.48
C GLN A 661 -1.01 0.20 -13.27
N ASP A 662 -0.74 0.16 -14.59
CA ASP A 662 -1.16 -0.90 -15.51
C ASP A 662 -0.58 -2.28 -15.17
N TRP A 663 0.49 -2.33 -14.37
CA TRP A 663 1.01 -3.56 -13.78
C TRP A 663 -0.06 -4.35 -13.04
N HIS A 664 -1.00 -3.69 -12.34
CA HIS A 664 -2.10 -4.37 -11.67
C HIS A 664 -2.92 -5.24 -12.63
N LEU A 665 -3.42 -4.67 -13.72
CA LEU A 665 -4.26 -5.41 -14.67
C LEU A 665 -3.45 -6.53 -15.34
N LEU A 666 -2.21 -6.24 -15.72
CA LEU A 666 -1.32 -7.23 -16.32
C LEU A 666 -1.10 -8.43 -15.38
N LEU A 667 -0.74 -8.17 -14.13
CA LEU A 667 -0.49 -9.21 -13.13
C LEU A 667 -1.75 -10.02 -12.83
N TRP A 668 -2.93 -9.39 -12.72
CA TRP A 668 -4.18 -10.12 -12.54
C TRP A 668 -4.53 -10.99 -13.75
N LEU A 669 -4.32 -10.49 -14.98
CA LEU A 669 -4.52 -11.33 -16.16
C LEU A 669 -3.60 -12.55 -16.13
N GLN A 670 -2.33 -12.39 -15.73
CA GLN A 670 -1.36 -13.48 -15.65
C GLN A 670 -1.72 -14.56 -14.62
N THR A 671 -2.34 -14.21 -13.49
CA THR A 671 -2.77 -15.24 -12.51
C THR A 671 -3.89 -16.12 -13.07
N ARG A 672 -4.84 -15.56 -13.83
CA ARG A 672 -5.91 -16.32 -14.51
C ARG A 672 -5.38 -17.25 -15.61
N GLU A 673 -4.16 -17.00 -16.10
CA GLU A 673 -3.47 -17.84 -17.09
C GLU A 673 -3.02 -19.18 -16.46
N GLN A 674 -2.69 -19.18 -15.16
CA GLN A 674 -2.25 -20.36 -14.41
C GLN A 674 -3.41 -21.27 -13.97
N GLU A 675 -4.64 -20.76 -13.95
CA GLU A 675 -5.85 -21.51 -13.56
C GLU A 675 -6.45 -22.34 -14.71
N GLN A 676 -6.01 -22.14 -15.96
CA GLN A 676 -6.44 -22.95 -17.11
C GLN A 676 -5.39 -24.03 -17.41
N PRO A 677 -5.74 -25.34 -17.36
CA PRO A 677 -4.84 -26.37 -17.82
C PRO A 677 -4.48 -26.14 -19.28
N VAL A 678 -3.19 -26.23 -19.59
CA VAL A 678 -2.55 -26.08 -20.91
C VAL A 678 -3.19 -26.98 -22.01
N ALA A 679 -4.04 -27.94 -21.64
CA ALA A 679 -4.60 -28.95 -22.53
C ALA A 679 -5.80 -28.53 -23.41
N SER A 680 -6.34 -27.29 -23.32
CA SER A 680 -7.61 -26.97 -24.02
C SER A 680 -7.55 -25.92 -25.14
N ARG A 681 -6.39 -25.33 -25.48
CA ARG A 681 -6.37 -24.16 -26.39
C ARG A 681 -6.03 -24.39 -27.86
N TRP A 682 -5.80 -25.61 -28.34
CA TRP A 682 -5.41 -25.79 -29.77
C TRP A 682 -6.04 -27.02 -30.44
N ALA A 683 -7.37 -27.11 -30.41
CA ALA A 683 -8.11 -27.90 -31.39
C ALA A 683 -8.80 -26.96 -32.39
N ALA A 684 -8.53 -27.23 -33.67
CA ALA A 684 -9.20 -26.72 -34.88
C ALA A 684 -8.78 -25.35 -35.45
N SER A 685 -7.66 -25.35 -36.17
CA SER A 685 -7.62 -24.71 -37.49
C SER A 685 -7.14 -25.73 -38.53
N THR A 686 -8.10 -26.47 -39.10
CA THR A 686 -7.84 -27.36 -40.25
C THR A 686 -7.62 -26.49 -41.50
N PRO A 687 -6.56 -26.71 -42.30
CA PRO A 687 -6.35 -25.96 -43.52
C PRO A 687 -7.40 -26.31 -44.59
N PRO A 688 -7.73 -25.38 -45.50
CA PRO A 688 -8.71 -25.64 -46.54
C PRO A 688 -8.18 -26.70 -47.52
N LYS A 689 -8.99 -27.71 -47.80
CA LYS A 689 -8.72 -28.66 -48.88
C LYS A 689 -8.85 -27.93 -50.21
N VAL A 690 -7.76 -27.94 -50.97
CA VAL A 690 -7.73 -27.58 -52.39
C VAL A 690 -8.59 -28.60 -53.15
N GLY A 691 -9.56 -28.11 -53.91
CA GLY A 691 -10.26 -28.83 -54.98
C GLY A 691 -9.86 -28.25 -56.32
#